data_AF-A0A7J5YFD4-F1
#
_entry.id   AF-A0A7J5YFD4-F1
#
_cell.length_a   1.000
_cell.length_b   1.000
_cell.length_c   1.000
_cell.angle_alpha   90.00
_cell.angle_beta   90.00
_cell.angle_gamma   90.00
#
_symmetry.space_group_name_H-M   'P 1'
#
loop_
_entity.id
_entity.type
_entity.pdbx_description
1 polymer ?
#
loop_
_entity_poly.entity_id
_entity_poly.type
_entity_poly.pdbx_seq_one_letter_code
_entity_poly.pdbx_strand_id
1 'polypeptide(L)'
;MMTNSAKEIQGLREQIQAKEEHMVKLEQEGSIQSDMLQQEIKCLKNQLADMGDSLTEAQEKVQTQLVMLTKQEQESADQKELLQQQLSASKEEVRKMKEEIQAKEEQMILLNTDNLEQTDLRHQEIQDLKKHVESLGSSLKNAEDNLQSKENLLAEQQLQNTQNMEALEAQMVASQDENAKDQALSKDDLLAEQKQQSTLQIEALGKNRAVLEEEVNQLREQIQMKEGQVDLLKVENGKESEVLQSEIKFLRDQVQSLNESLRTTVEQVQAKENLLTQKEIEISQERDNIQKLKMTSERELQELKDQIKANEEQLVTLENEGSIQLDMLQQEIKDFKTQLTNMGDSLTEAQEKVQTQLVMLTKQEQESADQKELLQQQLSASEEEVRKMKEEIQAKEEQMILLNTDNLEQTDLRHQEIQDLKKHVESLGSSLKNAEDNLQSKENLLAEQLQNTQNMEALEAQMVASQDENAKDQVLSKDDLLAEQKQQSTLQIEALGKNRAVLEEEVNQLREQIQMKEGQVDLLKVENGKESEVLQSEIKFLRDQVQSLNESLRTTVEQVQAKENLLTQKEIEISQERDNIQKLKMTSERELQELKDQIKANEEQLVTLENEGSIQSDMLQQEIKDFKTQLTNMGDSLTEAQEKVQTQLVMLTKQEQESADQKELLQQQLSASEEEVRKMKEEIQQPRNR
;
A
#
# COMPACT_ATOMS: atom_id res chain seq x y z
N MET A 1 80.83 77.50 32.24
CA MET A 1 80.40 77.28 30.85
C MET A 1 80.52 75.82 30.42
N MET A 2 81.71 75.21 30.33
CA MET A 2 81.85 73.80 29.87
C MET A 2 80.98 72.77 30.62
N THR A 3 80.67 73.02 31.90
CA THR A 3 79.86 72.14 32.76
C THR A 3 78.37 72.04 32.40
N ASN A 4 77.77 73.05 31.74
CA ASN A 4 76.35 73.00 31.37
C ASN A 4 76.13 72.14 30.13
N SER A 5 76.96 72.32 29.11
CA SER A 5 76.89 71.57 27.84
C SER A 5 77.04 70.05 28.04
N ALA A 6 77.83 69.62 29.03
CA ALA A 6 77.92 68.21 29.39
C ALA A 6 76.59 67.61 29.88
N LYS A 7 75.81 68.36 30.68
CA LYS A 7 74.47 67.92 31.13
C LYS A 7 73.47 67.89 29.98
N GLU A 8 73.50 68.88 29.08
CA GLU A 8 72.63 68.92 27.89
C GLU A 8 72.90 67.71 26.96
N ILE A 9 74.17 67.39 26.72
CA ILE A 9 74.57 66.21 25.92
C ILE A 9 74.13 64.90 26.59
N GLN A 10 74.19 64.82 27.93
CA GLN A 10 73.72 63.63 28.66
C GLN A 10 72.18 63.49 28.57
N GLY A 11 71.41 64.54 28.86
CA GLY A 11 69.95 64.50 28.75
C GLY A 11 69.45 64.20 27.34
N LEU A 12 70.17 64.68 26.30
CA LEU A 12 69.88 64.31 24.92
C LEU A 12 70.18 62.82 24.61
N ARG A 13 71.23 62.23 25.20
CA ARG A 13 71.49 60.79 25.08
C ARG A 13 70.40 59.96 25.76
N GLU A 14 69.98 60.36 26.95
CA GLU A 14 68.92 59.69 27.71
C GLU A 14 67.56 59.78 26.96
N GLN A 15 67.25 60.92 26.32
CA GLN A 15 66.09 61.02 25.42
C GLN A 15 66.21 60.20 24.13
N ILE A 16 67.41 60.07 23.56
CA ILE A 16 67.63 59.21 22.38
C ILE A 16 67.42 57.75 22.76
N GLN A 17 68.07 57.27 23.83
CA GLN A 17 67.92 55.90 24.30
C GLN A 17 66.46 55.57 24.65
N ALA A 18 65.75 56.44 25.37
CA ALA A 18 64.34 56.22 25.69
C ALA A 18 63.44 56.16 24.43
N LYS A 19 63.76 56.91 23.37
CA LYS A 19 63.07 56.81 22.07
C LYS A 19 63.44 55.54 21.31
N GLU A 20 64.67 55.09 21.41
CA GLU A 20 65.19 53.88 20.76
C GLU A 20 64.57 52.62 21.41
N GLU A 21 64.48 52.59 22.74
CA GLU A 21 63.74 51.58 23.51
C GLU A 21 62.24 51.58 23.19
N HIS A 22 61.61 52.76 23.09
CA HIS A 22 60.20 52.88 22.67
C HIS A 22 59.98 52.47 21.21
N MET A 23 60.97 52.66 20.33
CA MET A 23 60.91 52.25 18.92
C MET A 23 60.99 50.72 18.80
N VAL A 24 61.94 50.08 19.50
CA VAL A 24 62.05 48.61 19.58
C VAL A 24 60.78 48.00 20.16
N LYS A 25 60.16 48.65 21.16
CA LYS A 25 58.89 48.19 21.74
C LYS A 25 57.72 48.30 20.74
N LEU A 26 57.65 49.38 19.95
CA LEU A 26 56.67 49.51 18.86
C LEU A 26 56.90 48.50 17.73
N GLU A 27 58.15 48.18 17.38
CA GLU A 27 58.46 47.15 16.39
C GLU A 27 58.06 45.75 16.89
N GLN A 28 58.28 45.45 18.17
CA GLN A 28 57.82 44.20 18.79
C GLN A 28 56.28 44.12 18.84
N GLU A 29 55.60 45.17 19.27
CA GLU A 29 54.13 45.23 19.30
C GLU A 29 53.53 45.11 17.89
N GLY A 30 54.12 45.76 16.89
CA GLY A 30 53.74 45.62 15.49
C GLY A 30 53.99 44.22 14.92
N SER A 31 55.09 43.55 15.30
CA SER A 31 55.35 42.16 14.92
C SER A 31 54.31 41.21 15.53
N ILE A 32 54.03 41.34 16.84
CA ILE A 32 53.04 40.54 17.55
C ILE A 32 51.64 40.74 16.93
N GLN A 33 51.28 41.97 16.58
CA GLN A 33 50.02 42.27 15.91
C GLN A 33 49.96 41.67 14.49
N SER A 34 51.08 41.68 13.74
CA SER A 34 51.18 41.03 12.43
C SER A 34 51.03 39.51 12.53
N ASP A 35 51.68 38.88 13.52
CA ASP A 35 51.62 37.43 13.74
C ASP A 35 50.21 36.98 14.18
N MET A 36 49.52 37.76 15.02
CA MET A 36 48.11 37.50 15.36
C MET A 36 47.21 37.57 14.13
N LEU A 37 47.32 38.62 13.31
CA LEU A 37 46.54 38.76 12.07
C LEU A 37 46.83 37.62 11.06
N GLN A 38 48.08 37.15 10.97
CA GLN A 38 48.43 35.99 10.15
C GLN A 38 47.81 34.69 10.68
N GLN A 39 47.74 34.50 12.01
CA GLN A 39 47.05 33.35 12.60
C GLN A 39 45.53 33.42 12.40
N GLU A 40 44.93 34.60 12.53
CA GLU A 40 43.49 34.82 12.30
C GLU A 40 43.11 34.54 10.83
N ILE A 41 43.86 35.09 9.88
CA ILE A 41 43.70 34.81 8.43
C ILE A 41 43.83 33.30 8.15
N LYS A 42 44.78 32.61 8.81
CA LYS A 42 44.94 31.16 8.68
C LYS A 42 43.77 30.38 9.27
N CYS A 43 43.24 30.80 10.42
CA CYS A 43 42.07 30.19 11.06
C CYS A 43 40.82 30.32 10.19
N LEU A 44 40.52 31.54 9.73
CA LEU A 44 39.41 31.84 8.82
C LEU A 44 39.53 31.07 7.49
N LYS A 45 40.76 30.93 6.96
CA LYS A 45 41.01 30.16 5.73
C LYS A 45 40.76 28.65 5.91
N ASN A 46 41.08 28.09 7.08
CA ASN A 46 40.74 26.71 7.39
C ASN A 46 39.22 26.53 7.51
N GLN A 47 38.54 27.39 8.28
CA GLN A 47 37.08 27.36 8.42
C GLN A 47 36.34 27.48 7.07
N LEU A 48 36.86 28.28 6.14
CA LEU A 48 36.32 28.37 4.77
C LEU A 48 36.52 27.09 3.95
N ALA A 49 37.60 26.33 4.19
CA ALA A 49 37.79 25.02 3.57
C ALA A 49 36.84 23.98 4.20
N ASP A 50 36.78 23.91 5.53
CA ASP A 50 35.91 22.98 6.28
C ASP A 50 34.43 23.18 5.90
N MET A 51 33.98 24.43 5.74
CA MET A 51 32.64 24.76 5.23
C MET A 51 32.45 24.41 3.74
N GLY A 52 33.49 24.52 2.91
CA GLY A 52 33.44 24.14 1.49
C GLY A 52 33.29 22.64 1.29
N ASP A 53 34.04 21.84 2.06
CA ASP A 53 33.94 20.38 2.06
C ASP A 53 32.56 19.95 2.62
N SER A 54 32.10 20.56 3.72
CA SER A 54 30.76 20.32 4.29
C SER A 54 29.62 20.64 3.32
N LEU A 55 29.74 21.74 2.56
CA LEU A 55 28.76 22.13 1.53
C LEU A 55 28.76 21.15 0.35
N THR A 56 29.94 20.63 -0.03
CA THR A 56 30.09 19.63 -1.09
C THR A 56 29.44 18.31 -0.67
N GLU A 57 29.68 17.83 0.55
CA GLU A 57 29.04 16.62 1.09
C GLU A 57 27.51 16.78 1.19
N ALA A 58 27.03 17.97 1.57
CA ALA A 58 25.60 18.28 1.57
C ALA A 58 24.99 18.25 0.16
N GLN A 59 25.70 18.80 -0.83
CA GLN A 59 25.29 18.78 -2.24
C GLN A 59 25.24 17.34 -2.80
N GLU A 60 26.21 16.48 -2.47
CA GLU A 60 26.19 15.07 -2.88
C GLU A 60 25.04 14.29 -2.24
N LYS A 61 24.72 14.55 -0.96
CA LYS A 61 23.55 13.95 -0.28
C LYS A 61 22.23 14.36 -0.94
N VAL A 62 22.04 15.64 -1.26
CA VAL A 62 20.85 16.14 -1.98
C VAL A 62 20.76 15.52 -3.38
N GLN A 63 21.87 15.46 -4.13
CA GLN A 63 21.91 14.83 -5.45
C GLN A 63 21.55 13.34 -5.39
N THR A 64 22.03 12.63 -4.36
CA THR A 64 21.73 11.21 -4.13
C THR A 64 20.25 10.99 -3.82
N GLN A 65 19.66 11.84 -2.96
CA GLN A 65 18.21 11.81 -2.68
C GLN A 65 17.37 12.09 -3.93
N LEU A 66 17.78 13.04 -4.78
CA LEU A 66 17.09 13.37 -6.04
C LEU A 66 17.09 12.19 -7.02
N VAL A 67 18.22 11.48 -7.16
CA VAL A 67 18.32 10.26 -7.98
C VAL A 67 17.46 9.13 -7.41
N MET A 68 17.38 9.01 -6.08
CA MET A 68 16.56 7.99 -5.43
C MET A 68 15.05 8.26 -5.59
N LEU A 69 14.62 9.52 -5.46
CA LEU A 69 13.23 9.95 -5.68
C LEU A 69 12.80 9.76 -7.14
N THR A 70 13.62 10.19 -8.11
CA THR A 70 13.30 10.01 -9.53
C THR A 70 13.23 8.53 -9.95
N LYS A 71 14.04 7.66 -9.35
CA LYS A 71 13.93 6.20 -9.51
C LYS A 71 12.63 5.66 -8.92
N GLN A 72 12.23 6.09 -7.73
CA GLN A 72 10.98 5.68 -7.09
C GLN A 72 9.74 6.17 -7.87
N GLU A 73 9.80 7.38 -8.44
CA GLU A 73 8.74 7.93 -9.29
C GLU A 73 8.58 7.14 -10.60
N GLN A 74 9.70 6.73 -11.23
CA GLN A 74 9.68 5.83 -12.39
C GLN A 74 9.11 4.44 -12.03
N GLU A 75 9.56 3.82 -10.94
CA GLU A 75 9.05 2.51 -10.50
C GLU A 75 7.54 2.53 -10.21
N SER A 76 7.04 3.65 -9.66
CA SER A 76 5.61 3.91 -9.46
C SER A 76 4.84 4.06 -10.79
N ALA A 77 5.44 4.74 -11.78
CA ALA A 77 4.86 4.87 -13.12
C ALA A 77 4.80 3.51 -13.85
N ASP A 78 5.87 2.73 -13.80
CA ASP A 78 5.96 1.39 -14.41
C ASP A 78 4.95 0.42 -13.77
N GLN A 79 4.84 0.43 -12.44
CA GLN A 79 3.84 -0.38 -11.71
C GLN A 79 2.41 0.02 -12.07
N LYS A 80 2.14 1.33 -12.22
CA LYS A 80 0.84 1.85 -12.64
C LYS A 80 0.50 1.45 -14.07
N GLU A 81 1.45 1.46 -15.01
CA GLU A 81 1.21 0.97 -16.37
C GLU A 81 0.94 -0.54 -16.38
N LEU A 82 1.70 -1.34 -15.63
CA LEU A 82 1.47 -2.79 -15.54
C LEU A 82 0.04 -3.11 -15.05
N LEU A 83 -0.44 -2.40 -14.02
CA LEU A 83 -1.81 -2.53 -13.52
C LEU A 83 -2.85 -2.07 -14.57
N GLN A 84 -2.58 -0.99 -15.31
CA GLN A 84 -3.43 -0.49 -16.40
C GLN A 84 -3.54 -1.54 -17.54
N GLN A 85 -2.44 -2.21 -17.89
CA GLN A 85 -2.41 -3.28 -18.88
C GLN A 85 -3.19 -4.52 -18.40
N GLN A 86 -2.96 -4.98 -17.15
CA GLN A 86 -3.69 -6.11 -16.55
C GLN A 86 -5.21 -5.87 -16.49
N LEU A 87 -5.63 -4.67 -16.05
CA LEU A 87 -7.04 -4.30 -15.99
C LEU A 87 -7.69 -4.26 -17.40
N SER A 88 -6.92 -3.85 -18.42
CA SER A 88 -7.37 -3.83 -19.81
C SER A 88 -7.51 -5.25 -20.38
N ALA A 89 -6.56 -6.14 -20.09
CA ALA A 89 -6.63 -7.54 -20.50
C ALA A 89 -7.82 -8.28 -19.85
N SER A 90 -7.99 -8.14 -18.52
CA SER A 90 -9.12 -8.75 -17.81
C SER A 90 -10.48 -8.24 -18.30
N LYS A 91 -10.59 -6.93 -18.62
CA LYS A 91 -11.81 -6.36 -19.22
C LYS A 91 -12.14 -6.95 -20.60
N GLU A 92 -11.13 -7.26 -21.40
CA GLU A 92 -11.28 -7.91 -22.71
C GLU A 92 -11.64 -9.40 -22.58
N GLU A 93 -11.11 -10.12 -21.58
CA GLU A 93 -11.54 -11.48 -21.25
C GLU A 93 -12.99 -11.53 -20.78
N VAL A 94 -13.41 -10.60 -19.91
CA VAL A 94 -14.81 -10.46 -19.48
C VAL A 94 -15.74 -10.13 -20.66
N ARG A 95 -15.29 -9.32 -21.63
CA ARG A 95 -16.05 -9.07 -22.87
C ARG A 95 -16.25 -10.36 -23.66
N LYS A 96 -15.19 -11.12 -23.92
CA LYS A 96 -15.25 -12.42 -24.63
C LYS A 96 -16.16 -13.43 -23.93
N MET A 97 -16.04 -13.58 -22.60
CA MET A 97 -16.90 -14.48 -21.84
C MET A 97 -18.38 -14.08 -21.92
N LYS A 98 -18.69 -12.77 -21.92
CA LYS A 98 -20.07 -12.30 -22.10
C LYS A 98 -20.62 -12.62 -23.49
N GLU A 99 -19.80 -12.47 -24.54
CA GLU A 99 -20.17 -12.82 -25.92
C GLU A 99 -20.36 -14.34 -26.09
N GLU A 100 -19.52 -15.16 -25.43
CA GLU A 100 -19.69 -16.62 -25.40
C GLU A 100 -20.95 -17.06 -24.64
N ILE A 101 -21.27 -16.41 -23.51
CA ILE A 101 -22.50 -16.66 -22.74
C ILE A 101 -23.73 -16.34 -23.60
N GLN A 102 -23.78 -15.16 -24.24
CA GLN A 102 -24.91 -14.79 -25.09
C GLN A 102 -25.08 -15.77 -26.27
N ALA A 103 -23.99 -16.17 -26.93
CA ALA A 103 -24.04 -17.16 -28.01
C ALA A 103 -24.56 -18.54 -27.53
N LYS A 104 -24.27 -18.92 -26.29
CA LYS A 104 -24.79 -20.15 -25.66
C LYS A 104 -26.25 -20.03 -25.23
N GLU A 105 -26.69 -18.86 -24.77
CA GLU A 105 -28.10 -18.57 -24.49
C GLU A 105 -28.93 -18.62 -25.79
N GLU A 106 -28.44 -18.03 -26.89
CA GLU A 106 -29.06 -18.09 -28.22
C GLU A 106 -29.15 -19.54 -28.75
N GLN A 107 -28.08 -20.34 -28.61
CA GLN A 107 -28.10 -21.77 -28.93
C GLN A 107 -29.09 -22.57 -28.06
N MET A 108 -29.19 -22.24 -26.77
CA MET A 108 -30.13 -22.91 -25.86
C MET A 108 -31.59 -22.58 -26.18
N ILE A 109 -31.88 -21.33 -26.59
CA ILE A 109 -33.21 -20.93 -27.07
C ILE A 109 -33.58 -21.74 -28.32
N LEU A 110 -32.69 -21.82 -29.30
CA LEU A 110 -32.91 -22.61 -30.53
C LEU A 110 -33.17 -24.09 -30.22
N LEU A 111 -32.30 -24.72 -29.42
CA LEU A 111 -32.44 -26.12 -29.02
C LEU A 111 -33.75 -26.39 -28.25
N ASN A 112 -34.21 -25.44 -27.44
CA ASN A 112 -35.48 -25.56 -26.73
C ASN A 112 -36.69 -25.41 -27.68
N THR A 113 -36.59 -24.57 -28.72
CA THR A 113 -37.59 -24.48 -29.79
C THR A 113 -37.66 -25.78 -30.60
N ASP A 114 -36.51 -26.30 -31.06
CA ASP A 114 -36.43 -27.56 -31.82
C ASP A 114 -37.01 -28.74 -31.01
N ASN A 115 -36.72 -28.81 -29.70
CA ASN A 115 -37.29 -29.83 -28.81
C ASN A 115 -38.80 -29.66 -28.57
N LEU A 116 -39.32 -28.43 -28.56
CA LEU A 116 -40.76 -28.16 -28.45
C LEU A 116 -41.47 -28.64 -29.73
N GLU A 117 -40.97 -28.26 -30.91
CA GLU A 117 -41.52 -28.69 -32.21
C GLU A 117 -41.47 -30.21 -32.39
N GLN A 118 -40.38 -30.88 -31.99
CA GLN A 118 -40.32 -32.34 -31.95
C GLN A 118 -41.31 -32.97 -30.96
N THR A 119 -41.61 -32.29 -29.84
CA THR A 119 -42.57 -32.79 -28.85
C THR A 119 -44.00 -32.68 -29.37
N ASP A 120 -44.35 -31.57 -30.02
CA ASP A 120 -45.66 -31.37 -30.65
C ASP A 120 -45.87 -32.33 -31.83
N LEU A 121 -44.84 -32.53 -32.68
CA LEU A 121 -44.88 -33.51 -33.77
C LEU A 121 -45.11 -34.94 -33.25
N ARG A 122 -44.37 -35.38 -32.23
CA ARG A 122 -44.58 -36.70 -31.60
C ARG A 122 -45.96 -36.81 -30.94
N HIS A 123 -46.46 -35.74 -30.32
CA HIS A 123 -47.80 -35.74 -29.74
C HIS A 123 -48.88 -35.90 -30.82
N GLN A 124 -48.75 -35.22 -31.95
CA GLN A 124 -49.64 -35.35 -33.10
C GLN A 124 -49.60 -36.77 -33.69
N GLU A 125 -48.41 -37.33 -33.90
CA GLU A 125 -48.22 -38.72 -34.37
C GLU A 125 -48.90 -39.73 -33.42
N ILE A 126 -48.72 -39.58 -32.11
CA ILE A 126 -49.38 -40.42 -31.10
C ILE A 126 -50.90 -40.29 -31.16
N GLN A 127 -51.45 -39.09 -31.39
CA GLN A 127 -52.89 -38.91 -31.57
C GLN A 127 -53.43 -39.58 -32.85
N ASP A 128 -52.71 -39.50 -33.96
CA ASP A 128 -53.15 -40.08 -35.23
C ASP A 128 -53.00 -41.61 -35.27
N LEU A 129 -51.93 -42.15 -34.68
CA LEU A 129 -51.80 -43.58 -34.40
C LEU A 129 -52.94 -44.08 -33.48
N LYS A 130 -53.30 -43.32 -32.45
CA LYS A 130 -54.43 -43.67 -31.58
C LYS A 130 -55.76 -43.73 -32.34
N LYS A 131 -56.07 -42.74 -33.19
CA LYS A 131 -57.26 -42.76 -34.07
C LYS A 131 -57.25 -43.98 -34.99
N HIS A 132 -56.08 -44.34 -35.53
CA HIS A 132 -55.93 -45.52 -36.39
C HIS A 132 -56.18 -46.83 -35.62
N VAL A 133 -55.71 -46.95 -34.38
CA VAL A 133 -55.97 -48.11 -33.50
C VAL A 133 -57.45 -48.22 -33.12
N GLU A 134 -58.12 -47.10 -32.80
CA GLU A 134 -59.56 -47.07 -32.50
C GLU A 134 -60.41 -47.47 -33.73
N SER A 135 -59.99 -47.04 -34.94
CA SER A 135 -60.60 -47.45 -36.20
C SER A 135 -60.40 -48.95 -36.51
N LEU A 136 -59.18 -49.46 -36.32
CA LEU A 136 -58.87 -50.88 -36.50
C LEU A 136 -59.61 -51.76 -35.49
N GLY A 137 -59.70 -51.36 -34.22
CA GLY A 137 -60.47 -52.08 -33.20
C GLY A 137 -61.95 -52.17 -33.56
N SER A 138 -62.53 -51.07 -34.07
CA SER A 138 -63.90 -51.03 -34.57
C SER A 138 -64.10 -51.96 -35.79
N SER A 139 -63.14 -51.99 -36.71
CA SER A 139 -63.17 -52.87 -37.89
C SER A 139 -63.03 -54.36 -37.52
N LEU A 140 -62.14 -54.68 -36.57
CA LEU A 140 -61.92 -56.04 -36.08
C LEU A 140 -63.15 -56.57 -35.33
N LYS A 141 -63.80 -55.73 -34.50
CA LYS A 141 -65.03 -56.08 -33.79
C LYS A 141 -66.18 -56.39 -34.78
N ASN A 142 -66.32 -55.61 -35.85
CA ASN A 142 -67.27 -55.90 -36.93
C ASN A 142 -66.94 -57.21 -37.68
N ALA A 143 -65.65 -57.56 -37.85
CA ALA A 143 -65.25 -58.81 -38.49
C ALA A 143 -65.51 -60.04 -37.60
N GLU A 144 -65.26 -59.92 -36.29
CA GLU A 144 -65.58 -60.92 -35.27
C GLU A 144 -67.09 -61.22 -35.24
N ASP A 145 -67.95 -60.20 -35.16
CA ASP A 145 -69.40 -60.38 -35.17
C ASP A 145 -69.92 -61.00 -36.48
N ASN A 146 -69.27 -60.69 -37.62
CA ASN A 146 -69.58 -61.28 -38.93
C ASN A 146 -69.20 -62.78 -39.00
N LEU A 147 -68.06 -63.16 -38.44
CA LEU A 147 -67.63 -64.55 -38.34
C LEU A 147 -68.55 -65.35 -37.42
N GLN A 148 -68.89 -64.81 -36.25
CA GLN A 148 -69.78 -65.49 -35.31
C GLN A 148 -71.21 -65.64 -35.85
N SER A 149 -71.70 -64.68 -36.64
CA SER A 149 -72.96 -64.82 -37.39
C SER A 149 -72.92 -65.97 -38.42
N LYS A 150 -71.78 -66.18 -39.10
CA LYS A 150 -71.59 -67.29 -40.04
C LYS A 150 -71.41 -68.64 -39.35
N GLU A 151 -70.74 -68.68 -38.21
CA GLU A 151 -70.58 -69.88 -37.39
C GLU A 151 -71.95 -70.40 -36.91
N ASN A 152 -72.79 -69.52 -36.39
CA ASN A 152 -74.17 -69.85 -36.00
C ASN A 152 -74.99 -70.40 -37.19
N LEU A 153 -74.92 -69.75 -38.36
CA LEU A 153 -75.62 -70.20 -39.57
C LEU A 153 -75.14 -71.57 -40.06
N LEU A 154 -73.84 -71.86 -39.94
CA LEU A 154 -73.26 -73.13 -40.36
C LEU A 154 -73.60 -74.28 -39.39
N ALA A 155 -73.69 -73.99 -38.09
CA ALA A 155 -74.20 -74.94 -37.10
C ALA A 155 -75.69 -75.28 -37.33
N GLU A 156 -76.51 -74.28 -37.64
CA GLU A 156 -77.93 -74.46 -37.98
C GLU A 156 -78.10 -75.30 -39.27
N GLN A 157 -77.25 -75.07 -40.28
CA GLN A 157 -77.22 -75.87 -41.51
C GLN A 157 -76.80 -77.33 -41.27
N GLN A 158 -75.84 -77.59 -40.38
CA GLN A 158 -75.43 -78.96 -40.01
C GLN A 158 -76.54 -79.70 -39.27
N LEU A 159 -77.26 -79.03 -38.37
CA LEU A 159 -78.42 -79.59 -37.65
C LEU A 159 -79.54 -80.00 -38.63
N GLN A 160 -79.88 -79.12 -39.58
CA GLN A 160 -80.91 -79.39 -40.60
C GLN A 160 -80.53 -80.56 -41.52
N ASN A 161 -79.26 -80.65 -41.92
CA ASN A 161 -78.76 -81.77 -42.73
C ASN A 161 -78.82 -83.11 -41.98
N THR A 162 -78.60 -83.11 -40.67
CA THR A 162 -78.68 -84.31 -39.83
C THR A 162 -80.12 -84.85 -39.78
N GLN A 163 -81.08 -83.97 -39.48
CA GLN A 163 -82.52 -84.31 -39.44
C GLN A 163 -83.03 -84.84 -40.80
N ASN A 164 -82.50 -84.33 -41.92
CA ASN A 164 -82.87 -84.78 -43.25
C ASN A 164 -82.39 -86.23 -43.56
N MET A 165 -81.28 -86.69 -42.97
CA MET A 165 -80.82 -88.07 -43.14
C MET A 165 -81.65 -89.06 -42.31
N GLU A 166 -81.94 -88.73 -41.05
CA GLU A 166 -82.75 -89.55 -40.15
C GLU A 166 -84.16 -89.81 -40.72
N ALA A 167 -84.76 -88.80 -41.36
CA ALA A 167 -86.05 -88.92 -42.05
C ALA A 167 -86.00 -89.88 -43.26
N LEU A 168 -84.88 -89.93 -43.99
CA LEU A 168 -84.71 -90.80 -45.17
C LEU A 168 -84.51 -92.26 -44.75
N GLU A 169 -83.73 -92.49 -43.69
CA GLU A 169 -83.46 -93.82 -43.14
C GLU A 169 -84.74 -94.48 -42.59
N ALA A 170 -85.58 -93.72 -41.88
CA ALA A 170 -86.89 -94.17 -41.41
C ALA A 170 -87.83 -94.59 -42.56
N GLN A 171 -87.77 -93.90 -43.71
CA GLN A 171 -88.58 -94.20 -44.89
C GLN A 171 -88.11 -95.46 -45.64
N MET A 172 -86.81 -95.75 -45.59
CA MET A 172 -86.22 -96.97 -46.16
C MET A 172 -86.58 -98.22 -45.35
N VAL A 173 -86.55 -98.14 -44.01
CA VAL A 173 -86.96 -99.26 -43.13
C VAL A 173 -88.45 -99.60 -43.33
N ALA A 174 -89.30 -98.60 -43.50
CA ALA A 174 -90.75 -98.78 -43.69
C ALA A 174 -91.16 -99.43 -45.04
N SER A 175 -90.23 -99.66 -45.97
CA SER A 175 -90.53 -100.18 -47.32
C SER A 175 -89.92 -101.57 -47.63
N GLN A 176 -89.26 -102.21 -46.66
CA GLN A 176 -88.63 -103.53 -46.84
C GLN A 176 -89.35 -104.71 -46.18
N ASP A 177 -90.41 -104.48 -45.39
CA ASP A 177 -91.08 -105.52 -44.59
C ASP A 177 -92.39 -106.08 -45.22
N GLU A 178 -92.78 -105.65 -46.42
CA GLU A 178 -94.04 -106.06 -47.08
C GLU A 178 -93.86 -107.05 -48.25
N ASN A 179 -92.69 -107.69 -48.42
CA ASN A 179 -92.45 -108.46 -49.66
C ASN A 179 -91.54 -109.71 -49.56
N ALA A 180 -91.98 -110.76 -48.84
CA ALA A 180 -91.52 -112.14 -49.07
C ALA A 180 -92.43 -113.20 -48.40
N LYS A 181 -93.67 -113.38 -48.87
CA LYS A 181 -94.53 -114.50 -48.43
C LYS A 181 -94.86 -115.47 -49.58
N ASP A 182 -94.71 -116.75 -49.27
CA ASP A 182 -95.10 -117.97 -50.00
C ASP A 182 -94.27 -118.46 -51.21
N GLN A 183 -94.16 -119.80 -51.24
CA GLN A 183 -93.88 -120.72 -52.36
C GLN A 183 -92.57 -120.61 -53.17
N ALA A 184 -91.57 -121.35 -52.68
CA ALA A 184 -90.70 -122.13 -53.58
C ALA A 184 -91.46 -123.36 -54.11
N LEU A 185 -91.31 -123.69 -55.41
CA LEU A 185 -91.46 -125.06 -55.95
C LEU A 185 -90.92 -125.22 -57.41
N SER A 186 -89.62 -125.03 -57.62
CA SER A 186 -88.89 -125.50 -58.83
C SER A 186 -87.37 -125.40 -58.59
N LYS A 187 -86.85 -126.07 -57.55
CA LYS A 187 -85.55 -125.71 -56.95
C LYS A 187 -84.32 -126.38 -57.54
N ASP A 188 -84.44 -127.52 -58.22
CA ASP A 188 -83.27 -128.40 -58.40
C ASP A 188 -82.42 -128.06 -59.64
N ASP A 189 -83.02 -127.64 -60.76
CA ASP A 189 -82.26 -127.11 -61.92
C ASP A 189 -81.67 -125.73 -61.60
N LEU A 190 -82.45 -124.87 -60.94
CA LEU A 190 -82.02 -123.52 -60.52
C LEU A 190 -80.85 -123.57 -59.52
N LEU A 191 -80.76 -124.64 -58.71
CA LEU A 191 -79.64 -124.89 -57.81
C LEU A 191 -78.29 -125.10 -58.53
N ALA A 192 -78.29 -125.51 -59.80
CA ALA A 192 -77.05 -125.64 -60.57
C ALA A 192 -76.53 -124.26 -61.03
N GLU A 193 -77.37 -123.46 -61.69
CA GLU A 193 -77.02 -122.10 -62.13
C GLU A 193 -76.70 -121.20 -60.93
N GLN A 194 -77.53 -121.22 -59.88
CA GLN A 194 -77.29 -120.43 -58.67
C GLN A 194 -75.94 -120.77 -58.02
N LYS A 195 -75.48 -122.02 -58.07
CA LYS A 195 -74.21 -122.44 -57.49
C LYS A 195 -73.01 -121.97 -58.34
N GLN A 196 -73.12 -121.96 -59.66
CA GLN A 196 -72.12 -121.37 -60.55
C GLN A 196 -72.07 -119.84 -60.40
N GLN A 197 -73.23 -119.18 -60.36
CA GLN A 197 -73.35 -117.73 -60.12
C GLN A 197 -72.77 -117.34 -58.76
N SER A 198 -73.09 -118.08 -57.69
CA SER A 198 -72.54 -117.87 -56.34
C SER A 198 -71.01 -118.05 -56.32
N THR A 199 -70.48 -119.01 -57.09
CA THR A 199 -69.02 -119.22 -57.18
C THR A 199 -68.33 -118.02 -57.83
N LEU A 200 -68.86 -117.50 -58.94
CA LEU A 200 -68.35 -116.29 -59.60
C LEU A 200 -68.51 -115.04 -58.72
N GLN A 201 -69.61 -114.94 -57.96
CA GLN A 201 -69.84 -113.83 -57.03
C GLN A 201 -68.88 -113.88 -55.83
N ILE A 202 -68.58 -115.07 -55.31
CA ILE A 202 -67.56 -115.28 -54.26
C ILE A 202 -66.15 -114.96 -54.79
N GLU A 203 -65.84 -115.32 -56.05
CA GLU A 203 -64.55 -114.95 -56.67
C GLU A 203 -64.41 -113.44 -56.87
N ALA A 204 -65.48 -112.76 -57.31
CA ALA A 204 -65.51 -111.30 -57.44
C ALA A 204 -65.39 -110.60 -56.07
N LEU A 205 -66.11 -111.07 -55.05
CA LEU A 205 -65.98 -110.57 -53.67
C LEU A 205 -64.59 -110.85 -53.09
N GLY A 206 -63.97 -111.98 -53.42
CA GLY A 206 -62.59 -112.30 -53.04
C GLY A 206 -61.56 -111.34 -53.67
N LYS A 207 -61.73 -111.00 -54.94
CA LYS A 207 -60.90 -110.00 -55.65
C LYS A 207 -61.09 -108.59 -55.07
N ASN A 208 -62.34 -108.17 -54.86
CA ASN A 208 -62.65 -106.87 -54.26
C ASN A 208 -62.11 -106.79 -52.82
N ARG A 209 -62.22 -107.88 -52.04
CA ARG A 209 -61.60 -107.98 -50.72
C ARG A 209 -60.08 -107.80 -50.80
N ALA A 210 -59.40 -108.48 -51.72
CA ALA A 210 -57.94 -108.35 -51.84
C ALA A 210 -57.51 -106.91 -52.15
N VAL A 211 -58.23 -106.19 -53.02
CA VAL A 211 -57.98 -104.77 -53.31
C VAL A 211 -58.22 -103.91 -52.06
N LEU A 212 -59.34 -104.09 -51.36
CA LEU A 212 -59.63 -103.35 -50.12
C LEU A 212 -58.63 -103.66 -48.99
N GLU A 213 -58.13 -104.89 -48.90
CA GLU A 213 -57.14 -105.32 -47.91
C GLU A 213 -55.75 -104.74 -48.25
N GLU A 214 -55.43 -104.52 -49.54
CA GLU A 214 -54.26 -103.75 -49.98
C GLU A 214 -54.41 -102.24 -49.74
N GLU A 215 -55.56 -101.63 -50.06
CA GLU A 215 -55.85 -100.21 -49.76
C GLU A 215 -55.78 -99.93 -48.25
N VAL A 216 -56.32 -100.82 -47.40
CA VAL A 216 -56.23 -100.71 -45.94
C VAL A 216 -54.78 -100.80 -45.45
N ASN A 217 -53.93 -101.61 -46.09
CA ASN A 217 -52.50 -101.66 -45.75
C ASN A 217 -51.78 -100.38 -46.18
N GLN A 218 -52.01 -99.88 -47.39
CA GLN A 218 -51.44 -98.62 -47.87
C GLN A 218 -51.87 -97.41 -47.00
N LEU A 219 -53.14 -97.36 -46.59
CA LEU A 219 -53.65 -96.35 -45.66
C LEU A 219 -53.00 -96.48 -44.27
N ARG A 220 -52.79 -97.70 -43.77
CA ARG A 220 -52.12 -97.94 -42.49
C ARG A 220 -50.65 -97.49 -42.53
N GLU A 221 -49.93 -97.74 -43.62
CA GLU A 221 -48.57 -97.23 -43.82
C GLU A 221 -48.52 -95.69 -43.92
N GLN A 222 -49.49 -95.07 -44.61
CA GLN A 222 -49.61 -93.61 -44.66
C GLN A 222 -49.90 -93.00 -43.28
N ILE A 223 -50.76 -93.64 -42.48
CA ILE A 223 -51.03 -93.22 -41.09
C ILE A 223 -49.75 -93.29 -40.26
N GLN A 224 -49.01 -94.40 -40.27
CA GLN A 224 -47.76 -94.53 -39.51
C GLN A 224 -46.69 -93.52 -39.96
N MET A 225 -46.59 -93.24 -41.26
CA MET A 225 -45.71 -92.19 -41.79
C MET A 225 -46.12 -90.79 -41.27
N LYS A 226 -47.42 -90.52 -41.18
CA LYS A 226 -47.96 -89.24 -40.68
C LYS A 226 -47.83 -89.09 -39.17
N GLU A 227 -48.01 -90.16 -38.40
CA GLU A 227 -47.74 -90.20 -36.96
C GLU A 227 -46.25 -89.88 -36.69
N GLY A 228 -45.33 -90.50 -37.44
CA GLY A 228 -43.89 -90.19 -37.36
C GLY A 228 -43.54 -88.74 -37.72
N GLN A 229 -44.22 -88.14 -38.71
CA GLN A 229 -44.06 -86.71 -39.03
C GLN A 229 -44.61 -85.80 -37.92
N VAL A 230 -45.74 -86.15 -37.30
CA VAL A 230 -46.32 -85.41 -36.17
C VAL A 230 -45.43 -85.46 -34.94
N ASP A 231 -44.83 -86.61 -34.62
CA ASP A 231 -43.91 -86.72 -33.48
C ASP A 231 -42.58 -86.00 -33.71
N LEU A 232 -42.08 -85.95 -34.95
CA LEU A 232 -40.93 -85.13 -35.30
C LEU A 232 -41.22 -83.63 -35.09
N LEU A 233 -42.39 -83.16 -35.55
CA LEU A 233 -42.84 -81.77 -35.37
C LEU A 233 -43.07 -81.41 -33.89
N LYS A 234 -43.56 -82.34 -33.05
CA LYS A 234 -43.65 -82.12 -31.59
C LYS A 234 -42.27 -81.90 -30.96
N VAL A 235 -41.26 -82.68 -31.38
CA VAL A 235 -39.88 -82.55 -30.89
C VAL A 235 -39.24 -81.24 -31.37
N GLU A 236 -39.54 -80.80 -32.59
CA GLU A 236 -39.03 -79.55 -33.16
C GLU A 236 -39.64 -78.32 -32.48
N ASN A 237 -40.97 -78.25 -32.38
CA ASN A 237 -41.71 -77.21 -31.66
C ASN A 237 -41.36 -77.19 -30.14
N GLY A 238 -41.06 -78.36 -29.55
CA GLY A 238 -40.54 -78.45 -28.18
C GLY A 238 -39.20 -77.71 -28.01
N LYS A 239 -38.25 -77.89 -28.93
CA LYS A 239 -36.95 -77.17 -28.92
C LYS A 239 -37.13 -75.67 -29.19
N GLU A 240 -38.01 -75.30 -30.11
CA GLU A 240 -38.31 -73.89 -30.40
C GLU A 240 -38.88 -73.18 -29.16
N SER A 241 -39.76 -73.86 -28.42
CA SER A 241 -40.27 -73.40 -27.13
C SER A 241 -39.16 -73.27 -26.06
N GLU A 242 -38.23 -74.24 -25.94
CA GLU A 242 -37.07 -74.13 -25.03
C GLU A 242 -36.14 -72.96 -25.38
N VAL A 243 -35.91 -72.70 -26.68
CA VAL A 243 -35.13 -71.55 -27.15
C VAL A 243 -35.83 -70.24 -26.81
N LEU A 244 -37.11 -70.09 -27.15
CA LEU A 244 -37.89 -68.89 -26.82
C LEU A 244 -37.97 -68.64 -25.30
N GLN A 245 -38.11 -69.71 -24.50
CA GLN A 245 -38.14 -69.60 -23.04
C GLN A 245 -36.78 -69.20 -22.46
N SER A 246 -35.68 -69.60 -23.10
CA SER A 246 -34.32 -69.18 -22.77
C SER A 246 -34.07 -67.72 -23.13
N GLU A 247 -34.52 -67.27 -24.31
CA GLU A 247 -34.46 -65.88 -24.77
C GLU A 247 -35.24 -64.95 -23.82
N ILE A 248 -36.47 -65.33 -23.47
CA ILE A 248 -37.33 -64.60 -22.50
C ILE A 248 -36.65 -64.49 -21.12
N LYS A 249 -35.91 -65.52 -20.69
CA LYS A 249 -35.13 -65.47 -19.44
C LYS A 249 -33.95 -64.52 -19.57
N PHE A 250 -33.16 -64.61 -20.64
CA PHE A 250 -32.01 -63.75 -20.88
C PHE A 250 -32.38 -62.26 -20.95
N LEU A 251 -33.47 -61.93 -21.66
CA LEU A 251 -34.02 -60.57 -21.73
C LEU A 251 -34.51 -60.07 -20.36
N ARG A 252 -35.14 -60.93 -19.56
CA ARG A 252 -35.56 -60.60 -18.18
C ARG A 252 -34.37 -60.33 -17.27
N ASP A 253 -33.35 -61.18 -17.33
CA ASP A 253 -32.13 -61.05 -16.53
C ASP A 253 -31.37 -59.75 -16.93
N GLN A 254 -31.32 -59.40 -18.23
CA GLN A 254 -30.85 -58.10 -18.70
C GLN A 254 -31.66 -56.93 -18.13
N VAL A 255 -32.98 -56.91 -18.31
CA VAL A 255 -33.87 -55.83 -17.83
C VAL A 255 -33.75 -55.64 -16.31
N GLN A 256 -33.57 -56.71 -15.53
CA GLN A 256 -33.31 -56.59 -14.10
C GLN A 256 -31.96 -55.89 -13.84
N SER A 257 -30.87 -56.32 -14.48
CA SER A 257 -29.55 -55.68 -14.30
C SER A 257 -29.55 -54.20 -14.69
N LEU A 258 -30.30 -53.84 -15.75
CA LEU A 258 -30.48 -52.46 -16.22
C LEU A 258 -31.26 -51.61 -15.20
N ASN A 259 -32.31 -52.15 -14.59
CA ASN A 259 -33.06 -51.48 -13.52
C ASN A 259 -32.22 -51.28 -12.26
N GLU A 260 -31.34 -52.21 -11.90
CA GLU A 260 -30.47 -52.06 -10.72
C GLU A 260 -29.31 -51.07 -10.98
N SER A 261 -28.79 -51.02 -12.21
CA SER A 261 -27.87 -49.97 -12.67
C SER A 261 -28.53 -48.58 -12.68
N LEU A 262 -29.78 -48.49 -13.16
CA LEU A 262 -30.56 -47.24 -13.14
C LEU A 262 -30.84 -46.78 -11.70
N ARG A 263 -31.29 -47.68 -10.83
CA ARG A 263 -31.53 -47.40 -9.40
C ARG A 263 -30.29 -46.85 -8.70
N THR A 264 -29.15 -47.52 -8.84
CA THR A 264 -27.90 -47.07 -8.22
C THR A 264 -27.38 -45.76 -8.83
N THR A 265 -27.66 -45.50 -10.12
CA THR A 265 -27.39 -44.19 -10.75
C THR A 265 -28.26 -43.08 -10.15
N VAL A 266 -29.57 -43.32 -9.94
CA VAL A 266 -30.49 -42.36 -9.29
C VAL A 266 -30.06 -42.08 -7.84
N GLU A 267 -29.69 -43.12 -7.08
CA GLU A 267 -29.17 -42.98 -5.71
C GLU A 267 -27.88 -42.14 -5.67
N GLN A 268 -26.97 -42.30 -6.66
CA GLN A 268 -25.76 -41.47 -6.79
C GLN A 268 -26.06 -40.02 -7.19
N VAL A 269 -27.04 -39.77 -8.05
CA VAL A 269 -27.47 -38.40 -8.41
C VAL A 269 -28.06 -37.70 -7.18
N GLN A 270 -28.96 -38.36 -6.45
CA GLN A 270 -29.54 -37.82 -5.22
C GLN A 270 -28.48 -37.50 -4.15
N ALA A 271 -27.47 -38.37 -4.01
CA ALA A 271 -26.35 -38.13 -3.09
C ALA A 271 -25.50 -36.91 -3.50
N LYS A 272 -25.29 -36.69 -4.80
CA LYS A 272 -24.58 -35.50 -5.32
C LYS A 272 -25.39 -34.22 -5.15
N GLU A 273 -26.70 -34.26 -5.37
CA GLU A 273 -27.62 -33.13 -5.18
C GLU A 273 -27.66 -32.68 -3.70
N ASN A 274 -27.74 -33.64 -2.77
CA ASN A 274 -27.67 -33.38 -1.33
C ASN A 274 -26.30 -32.78 -0.91
N LEU A 275 -25.21 -33.19 -1.56
CA LEU A 275 -23.87 -32.64 -1.31
C LEU A 275 -23.72 -31.22 -1.90
N LEU A 276 -24.32 -30.95 -3.07
CA LEU A 276 -24.29 -29.66 -3.74
C LEU A 276 -25.06 -28.60 -2.94
N THR A 277 -26.27 -28.92 -2.50
CA THR A 277 -27.11 -28.04 -1.67
C THR A 277 -26.46 -27.75 -0.31
N GLN A 278 -25.83 -28.75 0.33
CA GLN A 278 -25.01 -28.53 1.52
C GLN A 278 -23.84 -27.56 1.24
N LYS A 279 -23.18 -27.67 0.08
CA LYS A 279 -22.09 -26.77 -0.31
C LYS A 279 -22.57 -25.35 -0.62
N GLU A 280 -23.75 -25.15 -1.20
CA GLU A 280 -24.32 -23.81 -1.37
C GLU A 280 -24.62 -23.13 -0.03
N ILE A 281 -25.12 -23.88 0.96
CA ILE A 281 -25.37 -23.37 2.31
C ILE A 281 -24.04 -22.96 2.97
N GLU A 282 -23.00 -23.79 2.90
CA GLU A 282 -21.66 -23.45 3.40
C GLU A 282 -21.09 -22.20 2.72
N ILE A 283 -21.15 -22.12 1.38
CA ILE A 283 -20.68 -20.96 0.60
C ILE A 283 -21.45 -19.69 0.97
N SER A 284 -22.75 -19.77 1.27
CA SER A 284 -23.52 -18.61 1.73
C SER A 284 -23.10 -18.16 3.13
N GLN A 285 -22.85 -19.08 4.05
CA GLN A 285 -22.39 -18.75 5.41
C GLN A 285 -20.97 -18.16 5.41
N GLU A 286 -20.07 -18.70 4.59
CA GLU A 286 -18.72 -18.18 4.37
C GLU A 286 -18.78 -16.74 3.82
N ARG A 287 -19.62 -16.50 2.81
CA ARG A 287 -19.85 -15.17 2.21
C ARG A 287 -20.36 -14.16 3.25
N ASP A 288 -21.34 -14.52 4.06
CA ASP A 288 -21.88 -13.67 5.12
C ASP A 288 -20.82 -13.31 6.17
N ASN A 289 -19.93 -14.26 6.49
CA ASN A 289 -18.85 -14.05 7.46
C ASN A 289 -17.75 -13.14 6.89
N ILE A 290 -17.36 -13.32 5.62
CA ILE A 290 -16.44 -12.43 4.90
C ILE A 290 -17.03 -11.02 4.82
N GLN A 291 -18.33 -10.86 4.55
CA GLN A 291 -18.99 -9.55 4.51
C GLN A 291 -18.99 -8.85 5.89
N LYS A 292 -19.24 -9.59 6.98
CA LYS A 292 -19.14 -9.04 8.36
C LYS A 292 -17.71 -8.61 8.69
N LEU A 293 -16.71 -9.44 8.35
CA LEU A 293 -15.30 -9.14 8.60
C LEU A 293 -14.89 -7.87 7.85
N LYS A 294 -15.26 -7.77 6.57
CA LYS A 294 -15.06 -6.57 5.75
C LYS A 294 -15.66 -5.33 6.42
N MET A 295 -16.95 -5.36 6.77
CA MET A 295 -17.65 -4.23 7.43
C MET A 295 -17.04 -3.80 8.77
N THR A 296 -16.34 -4.70 9.47
CA THR A 296 -15.60 -4.36 10.69
C THR A 296 -14.27 -3.70 10.36
N SER A 297 -13.48 -4.28 9.46
CA SER A 297 -12.21 -3.68 9.02
C SER A 297 -12.37 -2.30 8.36
N GLU A 298 -13.45 -2.07 7.60
CA GLU A 298 -13.77 -0.76 7.02
C GLU A 298 -14.11 0.30 8.09
N ARG A 299 -14.67 -0.12 9.24
CA ARG A 299 -14.93 0.77 10.38
C ARG A 299 -13.64 1.10 11.13
N GLU A 300 -12.82 0.08 11.42
CA GLU A 300 -11.53 0.24 12.12
C GLU A 300 -10.57 1.14 11.31
N LEU A 301 -10.53 0.97 9.98
CA LEU A 301 -9.75 1.86 9.10
C LEU A 301 -10.26 3.30 9.08
N GLN A 302 -11.58 3.51 9.17
CA GLN A 302 -12.14 4.87 9.23
C GLN A 302 -11.86 5.53 10.60
N GLU A 303 -11.98 4.78 11.70
CA GLU A 303 -11.67 5.26 13.06
C GLU A 303 -10.18 5.62 13.21
N LEU A 304 -9.27 4.78 12.71
CA LEU A 304 -7.84 5.09 12.64
C LEU A 304 -7.54 6.32 11.78
N LYS A 305 -8.24 6.50 10.65
CA LYS A 305 -8.07 7.66 9.76
C LYS A 305 -8.52 8.96 10.42
N ASP A 306 -9.64 8.95 11.13
CA ASP A 306 -10.13 10.11 11.87
C ASP A 306 -9.20 10.43 13.06
N GLN A 307 -8.61 9.41 13.70
CA GLN A 307 -7.60 9.59 14.74
C GLN A 307 -6.27 10.16 14.20
N ILE A 308 -5.80 9.72 13.01
CA ILE A 308 -4.64 10.31 12.33
C ILE A 308 -4.89 11.80 12.07
N LYS A 309 -6.04 12.15 11.50
CA LYS A 309 -6.40 13.55 11.22
C LYS A 309 -6.46 14.42 12.48
N ALA A 310 -6.98 13.88 13.59
CA ALA A 310 -6.99 14.57 14.89
C ALA A 310 -5.57 14.77 15.48
N ASN A 311 -4.63 13.87 15.18
CA ASN A 311 -3.23 14.00 15.58
C ASN A 311 -2.45 14.97 14.68
N GLU A 312 -2.75 15.01 13.37
CA GLU A 312 -2.22 16.01 12.44
C GLU A 312 -2.65 17.43 12.85
N GLU A 313 -3.93 17.63 13.20
CA GLU A 313 -4.44 18.91 13.71
C GLU A 313 -3.74 19.32 15.03
N GLN A 314 -3.48 18.38 15.95
CA GLN A 314 -2.72 18.65 17.18
C GLN A 314 -1.25 19.02 16.90
N LEU A 315 -0.58 18.31 15.98
CA LEU A 315 0.79 18.62 15.58
C LEU A 315 0.90 20.04 15.02
N VAL A 316 -0.03 20.44 14.14
CA VAL A 316 -0.09 21.81 13.61
C VAL A 316 -0.32 22.83 14.74
N THR A 317 -1.16 22.56 15.74
CA THR A 317 -1.30 23.49 16.88
C THR A 317 -0.01 23.62 17.69
N LEU A 318 0.69 22.52 17.97
CA LEU A 318 1.96 22.53 18.72
C LEU A 318 3.10 23.20 17.95
N GLU A 319 3.16 23.05 16.62
CA GLU A 319 4.14 23.73 15.76
C GLU A 319 3.92 25.25 15.75
N ASN A 320 2.66 25.70 15.67
CA ASN A 320 2.31 27.11 15.78
C ASN A 320 2.63 27.68 17.18
N GLU A 321 2.30 26.97 18.26
CA GLU A 321 2.66 27.38 19.62
C GLU A 321 4.18 27.43 19.83
N GLY A 322 4.92 26.46 19.27
CA GLY A 322 6.39 26.46 19.27
C GLY A 322 6.99 27.65 18.51
N SER A 323 6.42 28.02 17.36
CA SER A 323 6.84 29.22 16.61
C SER A 323 6.59 30.50 17.42
N ILE A 324 5.43 30.62 18.07
CA ILE A 324 5.09 31.78 18.92
C ILE A 324 6.07 31.88 20.11
N GLN A 325 6.43 30.75 20.73
CA GLN A 325 7.45 30.73 21.80
C GLN A 325 8.84 31.12 21.28
N LEU A 326 9.23 30.65 20.09
CA LEU A 326 10.48 31.02 19.44
C LEU A 326 10.56 32.53 19.18
N ASP A 327 9.50 33.12 18.63
CA ASP A 327 9.42 34.55 18.32
C ASP A 327 9.48 35.42 19.60
N MET A 328 8.80 35.00 20.68
CA MET A 328 8.90 35.67 21.99
C MET A 328 10.33 35.64 22.53
N LEU A 329 11.00 34.48 22.51
CA LEU A 329 12.38 34.33 22.99
C LEU A 329 13.38 35.13 22.14
N GLN A 330 13.20 35.18 20.82
CA GLN A 330 14.02 36.03 19.93
C GLN A 330 13.85 37.52 20.26
N GLN A 331 12.62 37.95 20.57
CA GLN A 331 12.35 39.34 20.94
C GLN A 331 12.91 39.67 22.34
N GLU A 332 12.82 38.78 23.34
CA GLU A 332 13.50 38.96 24.64
C GLU A 332 15.03 39.08 24.47
N ILE A 333 15.66 38.19 23.69
CA ILE A 333 17.11 38.24 23.42
C ILE A 333 17.51 39.57 22.79
N LYS A 334 16.70 40.10 21.87
CA LYS A 334 16.90 41.39 21.20
C LYS A 334 16.74 42.57 22.16
N ASP A 335 15.78 42.50 23.10
CA ASP A 335 15.58 43.54 24.11
C ASP A 335 16.68 43.51 25.19
N PHE A 336 17.14 42.33 25.63
CA PHE A 336 18.31 42.21 26.49
C PHE A 336 19.59 42.71 25.80
N LYS A 337 19.77 42.41 24.51
CA LYS A 337 20.91 42.93 23.73
C LYS A 337 20.90 44.46 23.65
N THR A 338 19.72 45.06 23.49
CA THR A 338 19.52 46.52 23.47
C THR A 338 19.77 47.15 24.84
N GLN A 339 19.39 46.48 25.94
CA GLN A 339 19.72 46.92 27.29
C GLN A 339 21.23 46.85 27.56
N LEU A 340 21.91 45.80 27.10
CA LEU A 340 23.36 45.64 27.23
C LEU A 340 24.15 46.70 26.45
N THR A 341 23.75 47.07 25.23
CA THR A 341 24.39 48.18 24.51
C THR A 341 24.21 49.50 25.26
N ASN A 342 22.98 49.83 25.66
CA ASN A 342 22.70 51.07 26.39
C ASN A 342 23.46 51.16 27.72
N MET A 343 23.66 50.03 28.41
CA MET A 343 24.45 49.95 29.63
C MET A 343 25.96 50.08 29.36
N GLY A 344 26.47 49.51 28.26
CA GLY A 344 27.84 49.68 27.80
C GLY A 344 28.17 51.13 27.41
N ASP A 345 27.26 51.79 26.69
CA ASP A 345 27.37 53.22 26.35
C ASP A 345 27.38 54.09 27.61
N SER A 346 26.46 53.83 28.55
CA SER A 346 26.39 54.52 29.84
C SER A 346 27.65 54.33 30.70
N LEU A 347 28.21 53.12 30.70
CA LEU A 347 29.46 52.81 31.40
C LEU A 347 30.66 53.50 30.75
N THR A 348 30.68 53.59 29.42
CA THR A 348 31.72 54.30 28.66
C THR A 348 31.68 55.80 28.95
N GLU A 349 30.50 56.42 28.91
CA GLU A 349 30.32 57.84 29.27
C GLU A 349 30.73 58.12 30.74
N ALA A 350 30.44 57.18 31.65
CA ALA A 350 30.89 57.27 33.04
C ALA A 350 32.41 57.14 33.16
N GLN A 351 33.04 56.23 32.41
CA GLN A 351 34.49 56.06 32.35
C GLN A 351 35.18 57.31 31.80
N GLU A 352 34.65 57.93 30.74
CA GLU A 352 35.17 59.20 30.19
C GLU A 352 35.08 60.35 31.20
N LYS A 353 33.96 60.45 31.95
CA LYS A 353 33.80 61.43 33.04
C LYS A 353 34.81 61.23 34.16
N VAL A 354 35.03 59.98 34.60
CA VAL A 354 36.04 59.64 35.63
C VAL A 354 37.45 59.94 35.13
N GLN A 355 37.78 59.57 33.88
CA GLN A 355 39.09 59.86 33.28
C GLN A 355 39.32 61.38 33.18
N THR A 356 38.30 62.15 32.81
CA THR A 356 38.37 63.62 32.76
C THR A 356 38.61 64.21 34.15
N GLN A 357 37.93 63.71 35.19
CA GLN A 357 38.16 64.13 36.58
C GLN A 357 39.57 63.77 37.06
N LEU A 358 40.09 62.59 36.70
CA LEU A 358 41.45 62.16 37.05
C LEU A 358 42.52 63.07 36.41
N VAL A 359 42.31 63.48 35.15
CA VAL A 359 43.19 64.44 34.44
C VAL A 359 43.13 65.84 35.08
N MET A 360 41.96 66.28 35.56
CA MET A 360 41.86 67.55 36.31
C MET A 360 42.56 67.46 37.68
N LEU A 361 42.36 66.38 38.43
CA LEU A 361 42.96 66.18 39.75
C LEU A 361 44.49 66.10 39.68
N THR A 362 45.04 65.32 38.75
CA THR A 362 46.50 65.24 38.55
C THR A 362 47.11 66.56 38.11
N LYS A 363 46.41 67.36 37.29
CA LYS A 363 46.83 68.73 36.95
C LYS A 363 46.79 69.67 38.17
N GLN A 364 45.75 69.60 39.00
CA GLN A 364 45.64 70.40 40.22
C GLN A 364 46.71 70.00 41.27
N GLU A 365 47.03 68.70 41.37
CA GLU A 365 48.09 68.20 42.25
C GLU A 365 49.48 68.65 41.78
N GLN A 366 49.74 68.67 40.46
CA GLN A 366 50.96 69.26 39.90
C GLN A 366 51.03 70.77 40.17
N GLU A 367 49.97 71.54 39.91
CA GLU A 367 49.94 72.99 40.18
C GLU A 367 50.16 73.30 41.68
N SER A 368 49.64 72.46 42.57
CA SER A 368 49.88 72.52 44.01
C SER A 368 51.33 72.19 44.39
N ALA A 369 51.94 71.19 43.73
CA ALA A 369 53.35 70.84 43.91
C ALA A 369 54.28 71.97 43.43
N ASP A 370 54.03 72.53 42.24
CA ASP A 370 54.78 73.64 41.66
C ASP A 370 54.68 74.89 42.56
N GLN A 371 53.48 75.21 43.07
CA GLN A 371 53.28 76.32 43.99
C GLN A 371 54.01 76.10 45.33
N LYS A 372 54.01 74.87 45.84
CA LYS A 372 54.74 74.49 47.06
C LYS A 372 56.25 74.58 46.87
N GLU A 373 56.79 74.17 45.72
CA GLU A 373 58.21 74.33 45.40
C GLU A 373 58.59 75.82 45.30
N LEU A 374 57.79 76.63 44.60
CA LEU A 374 58.02 78.07 44.51
C LEU A 374 58.07 78.75 45.89
N LEU A 375 57.14 78.39 46.79
CA LEU A 375 57.14 78.87 48.17
C LEU A 375 58.36 78.38 48.96
N GLN A 376 58.80 77.14 48.76
CA GLN A 376 60.01 76.59 49.39
C GLN A 376 61.27 77.33 48.92
N GLN A 377 61.38 77.63 47.61
CA GLN A 377 62.49 78.41 47.04
C GLN A 377 62.49 79.86 47.58
N GLN A 378 61.32 80.51 47.68
CA GLN A 378 61.18 81.84 48.29
C GLN A 378 61.57 81.84 49.78
N LEU A 379 61.18 80.81 50.54
CA LEU A 379 61.54 80.68 51.96
C LEU A 379 63.05 80.60 52.13
N SER A 380 63.72 79.71 51.39
CA SER A 380 65.18 79.55 51.49
C SER A 380 65.96 80.77 50.99
N ALA A 381 65.44 81.52 50.01
CA ALA A 381 66.02 82.81 49.62
C ALA A 381 65.91 83.86 50.75
N SER A 382 64.76 83.92 51.44
CA SER A 382 64.57 84.78 52.61
C SER A 382 65.46 84.37 53.79
N GLU A 383 65.64 83.07 54.04
CA GLU A 383 66.56 82.55 55.06
C GLU A 383 68.03 82.90 54.75
N GLU A 384 68.43 82.92 53.48
CA GLU A 384 69.75 83.36 53.02
C GLU A 384 69.94 84.88 53.26
N GLU A 385 68.96 85.70 52.91
CA GLU A 385 69.00 87.15 53.16
C GLU A 385 68.99 87.49 54.66
N VAL A 386 68.19 86.79 55.47
CA VAL A 386 68.16 86.96 56.94
C VAL A 386 69.49 86.55 57.57
N ARG A 387 70.13 85.46 57.09
CA ARG A 387 71.46 85.05 57.56
C ARG A 387 72.50 86.13 57.24
N LYS A 388 72.51 86.62 56.00
CA LYS A 388 73.41 87.68 55.53
C LYS A 388 73.19 89.01 56.28
N MET A 389 71.94 89.40 56.53
CA MET A 389 71.63 90.56 57.37
C MET A 389 72.10 90.37 58.82
N LYS A 390 72.00 89.16 59.37
CA LYS A 390 72.51 88.85 60.73
C LYS A 390 74.04 88.96 60.80
N GLU A 391 74.75 88.47 59.78
CA GLU A 391 76.20 88.64 59.63
C GLU A 391 76.58 90.12 59.47
N GLU A 392 75.83 90.90 58.69
CA GLU A 392 76.05 92.36 58.55
C GLU A 392 75.76 93.13 59.85
N ILE A 393 74.71 92.75 60.60
CA ILE A 393 74.39 93.32 61.91
C ILE A 393 75.53 93.03 62.89
N GLN A 394 76.01 91.78 62.97
CA GLN A 394 77.12 91.43 63.86
C GLN A 394 78.40 92.20 63.49
N ALA A 395 78.73 92.30 62.21
CA ALA A 395 79.88 93.09 61.75
C ALA A 395 79.73 94.59 62.06
N LYS A 396 78.51 95.14 62.02
CA LYS A 396 78.23 96.53 62.44
C LYS A 396 78.22 96.71 63.96
N GLU A 397 77.86 95.70 64.72
CA GLU A 397 77.91 95.71 66.18
C GLU A 397 79.37 95.66 66.68
N GLU A 398 80.22 94.85 66.03
CA GLU A 398 81.67 94.86 66.21
C GLU A 398 82.29 96.22 65.82
N GLN A 399 81.88 96.82 64.68
CA GLN A 399 82.27 98.20 64.33
C GLN A 399 81.74 99.24 65.32
N MET A 400 80.57 99.03 65.94
CA MET A 400 80.02 99.94 66.94
C MET A 400 80.74 99.86 68.27
N ILE A 401 81.25 98.68 68.66
CA ILE A 401 82.15 98.52 69.82
C ILE A 401 83.47 99.27 69.58
N LEU A 402 84.05 99.14 68.38
CA LEU A 402 85.23 99.92 67.99
C LEU A 402 84.94 101.43 68.01
N LEU A 403 83.87 101.86 67.34
CA LEU A 403 83.46 103.27 67.27
C LEU A 403 83.10 103.85 68.65
N ASN A 404 82.58 103.06 69.59
CA ASN A 404 82.34 103.50 70.97
C ASN A 404 83.63 103.63 71.78
N THR A 405 84.68 102.87 71.43
CA THR A 405 86.03 103.04 71.99
C THR A 405 86.65 104.32 71.44
N ASP A 406 86.63 104.50 70.11
CA ASP A 406 87.11 105.70 69.41
C ASP A 406 86.32 106.97 69.82
N ASN A 407 85.02 106.84 70.10
CA ASN A 407 84.19 107.93 70.60
C ASN A 407 84.45 108.27 72.07
N LEU A 408 85.00 107.35 72.87
CA LEU A 408 85.47 107.69 74.22
C LEU A 408 86.67 108.64 74.10
N GLU A 409 87.67 108.26 73.29
CA GLU A 409 88.85 109.08 73.02
C GLU A 409 88.49 110.40 72.29
N GLN A 410 87.54 110.38 71.34
CA GLN A 410 87.03 111.61 70.73
C GLN A 410 86.13 112.44 71.64
N THR A 411 85.51 111.88 72.69
CA THR A 411 84.74 112.70 73.65
C THR A 411 85.69 113.49 74.54
N ASP A 412 86.77 112.86 75.00
CA ASP A 412 87.86 113.56 75.70
C ASP A 412 88.48 114.65 74.81
N LEU A 413 88.68 114.38 73.51
CA LEU A 413 89.16 115.40 72.55
C LEU A 413 88.13 116.51 72.26
N ARG A 414 86.83 116.20 72.08
CA ARG A 414 85.80 117.20 71.74
C ARG A 414 85.32 118.03 72.92
N HIS A 415 85.54 117.57 74.15
CA HIS A 415 85.39 118.44 75.32
C HIS A 415 86.38 119.61 75.28
N GLN A 416 87.52 119.43 74.59
CA GLN A 416 88.46 120.50 74.26
C GLN A 416 87.92 121.39 73.11
N GLU A 417 87.44 120.80 72.01
CA GLU A 417 87.08 121.51 70.76
C GLU A 417 85.75 122.29 70.80
N ILE A 418 84.75 121.83 71.56
CA ILE A 418 83.44 122.52 71.65
C ILE A 418 83.53 123.91 72.33
N GLN A 419 84.66 124.22 72.99
CA GLN A 419 84.93 125.58 73.46
C GLN A 419 85.06 126.61 72.32
N ASP A 420 85.37 126.19 71.08
CA ASP A 420 85.77 127.10 69.99
C ASP A 420 84.68 127.50 68.96
N LEU A 421 83.55 126.76 68.73
CA LEU A 421 82.93 126.69 67.36
C LEU A 421 81.44 127.06 66.97
N LYS A 422 80.41 127.30 67.82
CA LYS A 422 78.90 127.48 67.53
C LYS A 422 78.25 127.85 66.03
N LYS A 423 77.46 126.96 65.13
CA LYS A 423 76.99 126.87 63.52
C LYS A 423 75.53 126.51 62.63
N HIS A 424 75.23 125.60 61.52
CA HIS A 424 74.28 125.63 60.14
C HIS A 424 73.14 124.53 59.42
N VAL A 425 72.64 124.45 58.03
CA VAL A 425 71.31 123.79 57.25
C VAL A 425 71.11 123.21 55.62
N GLU A 426 69.91 122.77 54.92
CA GLU A 426 69.53 121.96 53.53
C GLU A 426 68.14 122.01 52.49
N SER A 427 67.75 121.16 51.36
CA SER A 427 66.36 120.80 50.51
C SER A 427 66.09 120.32 48.87
N LEU A 428 64.91 119.67 48.27
CA LEU A 428 64.13 119.60 46.79
C LEU A 428 63.58 118.32 45.79
N GLY A 429 62.49 118.33 44.80
CA GLY A 429 62.09 117.36 43.52
C GLY A 429 60.59 117.01 42.73
N SER A 430 60.32 116.46 41.41
CA SER A 430 59.10 115.61 40.67
C SER A 430 58.41 115.71 39.11
N SER A 431 57.67 114.71 38.31
CA SER A 431 56.68 114.75 36.99
C SER A 431 56.10 113.50 35.97
N LEU A 432 55.00 113.55 35.01
CA LEU A 432 54.53 112.88 33.58
C LEU A 432 53.26 111.85 33.04
N LYS A 433 52.75 111.67 31.69
CA LYS A 433 51.66 110.69 30.94
C LYS A 433 51.47 110.59 29.26
N ASN A 434 50.62 109.98 28.24
CA ASN A 434 49.31 109.17 27.72
C ASN A 434 49.36 108.40 26.20
N ALA A 435 48.50 107.82 25.18
CA ALA A 435 47.08 107.53 24.48
C ALA A 435 46.98 106.41 23.21
N GLU A 436 46.04 105.94 22.22
CA GLU A 436 44.57 105.48 21.75
C GLU A 436 44.41 104.88 20.17
N ASP A 437 43.47 104.27 19.23
CA ASP A 437 42.06 103.61 18.78
C ASP A 437 41.94 102.93 17.22
N ASN A 438 41.02 102.27 16.29
CA ASN A 438 39.61 101.62 15.85
C ASN A 438 39.50 100.79 14.36
N LEU A 439 38.55 100.16 13.45
CA LEU A 439 37.08 99.56 13.09
C LEU A 439 36.69 98.81 11.59
N GLN A 440 35.56 97.97 11.27
CA GLN A 440 34.70 97.48 9.97
C GLN A 440 34.72 96.02 9.13
N SER A 441 33.92 95.36 8.12
CA SER A 441 32.55 95.17 7.28
C SER A 441 32.48 93.99 6.07
N LYS A 442 31.55 93.38 5.14
CA LYS A 442 30.08 92.84 4.76
C LYS A 442 29.73 92.10 3.26
N GLU A 443 28.76 91.08 2.90
CA GLU A 443 27.92 90.68 1.55
C GLU A 443 27.34 89.15 1.07
N ASN A 444 26.24 88.80 0.19
CA ASN A 444 25.84 87.48 -0.70
C ASN A 444 24.36 87.17 -1.51
N LEU A 445 24.05 86.16 -2.50
CA LEU A 445 22.68 85.75 -3.30
C LEU A 445 22.39 84.46 -4.41
N LEU A 446 21.11 83.87 -4.73
CA LEU A 446 20.35 83.15 -6.00
C LEU A 446 19.95 81.56 -6.45
N ALA A 447 18.91 81.12 -7.36
CA ALA A 447 18.37 79.68 -7.89
C ALA A 447 17.21 79.38 -9.10
N GLU A 448 16.81 78.12 -9.73
CA GLU A 448 15.64 77.71 -10.80
C GLU A 448 15.23 76.17 -11.47
N GLN A 449 14.00 75.82 -12.14
CA GLN A 449 13.24 74.79 -13.21
C GLN A 449 13.02 73.11 -13.31
N LEU A 450 12.28 72.16 -14.15
CA LEU A 450 11.28 71.84 -15.39
C LEU A 450 10.57 70.28 -15.67
N GLN A 451 9.75 69.78 -16.77
CA GLN A 451 8.88 68.41 -16.98
C GLN A 451 8.15 67.76 -18.40
N ASN A 452 7.67 66.41 -18.64
CA ASN A 452 6.48 65.64 -19.50
C ASN A 452 6.59 64.39 -20.65
N THR A 453 5.68 63.54 -21.41
CA THR A 453 4.42 62.50 -21.33
C THR A 453 3.63 61.66 -22.60
N GLN A 454 3.30 60.25 -22.74
CA GLN A 454 2.06 59.28 -23.20
C GLN A 454 1.54 58.23 -24.39
N ASN A 455 0.96 57.01 -23.99
CA ASN A 455 -0.24 56.09 -24.43
C ASN A 455 -0.28 54.97 -25.61
N MET A 456 -1.21 53.93 -25.85
CA MET A 456 -2.18 52.91 -25.17
C MET A 456 -2.98 51.81 -26.08
N GLU A 457 -3.38 50.58 -25.57
CA GLU A 457 -4.54 49.54 -25.77
C GLU A 457 -5.16 48.93 -27.12
N ALA A 458 -5.96 47.80 -27.25
CA ALA A 458 -6.29 46.51 -26.52
C ALA A 458 -7.21 45.45 -27.28
N LEU A 459 -7.27 44.18 -26.78
CA LEU A 459 -8.32 43.10 -26.81
C LEU A 459 -8.76 42.27 -28.09
N GLU A 460 -9.38 41.10 -27.81
CA GLU A 460 -10.45 40.34 -28.55
C GLU A 460 -10.11 39.46 -29.79
N ALA A 461 -10.77 38.33 -30.13
CA ALA A 461 -11.18 37.10 -29.39
C ALA A 461 -11.61 35.94 -30.37
N GLN A 462 -11.56 34.67 -29.89
CA GLN A 462 -12.43 33.51 -30.25
C GLN A 462 -12.51 32.82 -31.65
N MET A 463 -12.71 31.48 -31.61
CA MET A 463 -13.39 30.55 -32.57
C MET A 463 -12.76 30.23 -33.97
N VAL A 464 -13.09 29.16 -34.72
CA VAL A 464 -13.33 27.68 -34.52
C VAL A 464 -14.05 27.06 -35.78
N ALA A 465 -13.81 25.78 -36.15
CA ALA A 465 -14.55 24.89 -37.12
C ALA A 465 -14.43 25.20 -38.66
N SER A 466 -14.67 24.32 -39.69
CA SER A 466 -14.84 22.82 -39.89
C SER A 466 -15.11 22.38 -41.40
N GLN A 467 -14.67 21.17 -41.88
CA GLN A 467 -15.22 20.28 -42.99
C GLN A 467 -15.30 20.74 -44.50
N ASP A 468 -15.56 19.99 -45.63
CA ASP A 468 -15.42 18.58 -46.23
C ASP A 468 -15.62 18.68 -47.82
N GLU A 469 -15.91 17.75 -48.80
CA GLU A 469 -16.29 16.29 -49.02
C GLU A 469 -16.24 15.88 -50.57
N ASN A 470 -16.41 14.57 -50.96
CA ASN A 470 -17.08 13.95 -52.17
C ASN A 470 -16.34 13.34 -53.42
N ALA A 471 -16.95 12.37 -54.18
CA ALA A 471 -16.41 11.60 -55.37
C ALA A 471 -17.48 10.87 -56.31
N LYS A 472 -17.14 10.27 -57.50
CA LYS A 472 -18.17 9.79 -58.52
C LYS A 472 -17.84 8.77 -59.71
N ASP A 473 -18.87 7.97 -60.16
CA ASP A 473 -19.26 7.34 -61.52
C ASP A 473 -18.51 6.10 -62.22
N GLN A 474 -19.01 5.30 -63.24
CA GLN A 474 -20.32 4.60 -63.63
C GLN A 474 -20.33 3.70 -64.97
N VAL A 475 -21.32 2.75 -65.20
CA VAL A 475 -22.02 2.27 -66.51
C VAL A 475 -21.74 0.87 -67.28
N LEU A 476 -22.59 0.45 -68.31
CA LEU A 476 -23.11 -0.93 -68.73
C LEU A 476 -23.34 -1.31 -70.28
N SER A 477 -23.84 -2.54 -70.69
CA SER A 477 -24.28 -3.01 -72.09
C SER A 477 -25.14 -4.37 -72.22
N LYS A 478 -25.73 -4.82 -73.38
CA LYS A 478 -26.62 -6.06 -73.59
C LYS A 478 -27.07 -6.56 -75.06
N ASP A 479 -27.57 -7.85 -75.22
CA ASP A 479 -28.58 -8.54 -76.18
C ASP A 479 -28.39 -8.81 -77.74
N ASP A 480 -29.10 -9.69 -78.56
CA ASP A 480 -29.89 -11.01 -78.48
C ASP A 480 -30.49 -11.59 -79.88
N LEU A 481 -31.10 -12.82 -79.97
CA LEU A 481 -32.22 -13.41 -80.86
C LEU A 481 -32.09 -14.38 -82.14
N LEU A 482 -33.22 -15.09 -82.48
CA LEU A 482 -33.69 -15.92 -83.69
C LEU A 482 -33.34 -17.45 -83.83
N ALA A 483 -34.07 -18.45 -84.42
CA ALA A 483 -35.35 -18.71 -85.19
C ALA A 483 -35.27 -18.93 -86.77
N GLU A 484 -36.01 -19.77 -87.55
CA GLU A 484 -36.94 -20.98 -87.47
C GLU A 484 -37.25 -21.59 -88.90
N GLN A 485 -37.53 -22.92 -89.11
CA GLN A 485 -38.43 -23.46 -90.20
C GLN A 485 -38.81 -25.00 -90.24
N LYS A 486 -40.13 -25.29 -90.33
CA LYS A 486 -40.94 -26.30 -91.11
C LYS A 486 -40.35 -27.67 -91.57
N GLN A 487 -41.04 -28.84 -91.54
CA GLN A 487 -42.47 -29.25 -91.65
C GLN A 487 -43.06 -29.41 -93.08
N GLN A 488 -42.74 -30.49 -93.82
CA GLN A 488 -43.50 -30.92 -95.02
C GLN A 488 -43.24 -32.39 -95.48
N SER A 489 -44.02 -33.40 -95.04
CA SER A 489 -43.99 -34.79 -95.58
C SER A 489 -45.19 -35.68 -95.16
N THR A 490 -46.40 -35.13 -95.12
CA THR A 490 -47.47 -35.66 -94.24
C THR A 490 -48.41 -36.72 -94.82
N LEU A 491 -48.62 -36.81 -96.15
CA LEU A 491 -49.85 -37.41 -96.73
C LEU A 491 -49.69 -38.67 -97.60
N GLN A 492 -48.64 -39.48 -97.40
CA GLN A 492 -48.43 -40.71 -98.19
C GLN A 492 -48.85 -42.02 -97.48
N ILE A 493 -49.50 -41.92 -96.32
CA ILE A 493 -49.67 -43.05 -95.36
C ILE A 493 -51.12 -43.58 -95.31
N GLU A 494 -52.10 -42.78 -95.76
CA GLU A 494 -53.52 -42.91 -95.41
C GLU A 494 -54.21 -44.23 -95.83
N ALA A 495 -53.90 -44.76 -97.01
CA ALA A 495 -54.67 -45.88 -97.60
C ALA A 495 -54.31 -47.28 -97.06
N LEU A 496 -53.11 -47.48 -96.51
CA LEU A 496 -52.79 -48.71 -95.76
C LEU A 496 -53.52 -48.72 -94.41
N GLY A 497 -53.76 -47.53 -93.83
CA GLY A 497 -54.31 -47.26 -92.49
C GLY A 497 -55.78 -47.63 -92.26
N LYS A 498 -56.28 -48.76 -92.79
CA LYS A 498 -57.60 -49.33 -92.41
C LYS A 498 -57.54 -50.81 -92.07
N ASN A 499 -56.95 -51.64 -92.92
CA ASN A 499 -56.64 -53.04 -92.56
C ASN A 499 -55.29 -53.16 -91.85
N ARG A 500 -54.39 -52.19 -92.04
CA ARG A 500 -53.38 -51.87 -91.04
C ARG A 500 -54.10 -51.48 -89.75
N ALA A 501 -54.97 -50.46 -89.77
CA ALA A 501 -55.57 -49.90 -88.55
C ALA A 501 -56.26 -50.88 -87.60
N VAL A 502 -56.93 -51.99 -88.02
CA VAL A 502 -57.52 -52.92 -87.02
C VAL A 502 -56.47 -53.82 -86.35
N LEU A 503 -55.57 -54.43 -87.13
CA LEU A 503 -54.44 -55.20 -86.56
C LEU A 503 -53.39 -54.30 -85.89
N GLU A 504 -53.32 -53.04 -86.31
CA GLU A 504 -52.58 -51.97 -85.67
C GLU A 504 -53.38 -51.32 -84.54
N GLU A 505 -54.69 -51.55 -84.36
CA GLU A 505 -55.42 -51.17 -83.15
C GLU A 505 -55.07 -52.19 -82.06
N GLU A 506 -55.05 -53.49 -82.38
CA GLU A 506 -54.59 -54.51 -81.44
C GLU A 506 -53.07 -54.44 -81.20
N VAL A 507 -52.27 -54.26 -82.25
CA VAL A 507 -50.81 -54.09 -82.10
C VAL A 507 -50.45 -52.73 -81.53
N ASN A 508 -51.23 -51.65 -81.70
CA ASN A 508 -51.03 -50.41 -80.95
C ASN A 508 -51.55 -50.54 -79.53
N GLN A 509 -52.70 -51.16 -79.22
CA GLN A 509 -53.12 -51.35 -77.83
C GLN A 509 -52.13 -52.25 -77.08
N LEU A 510 -51.56 -53.26 -77.73
CA LEU A 510 -50.47 -54.06 -77.16
C LEU A 510 -49.13 -53.30 -77.14
N ARG A 511 -48.80 -52.46 -78.14
CA ARG A 511 -47.61 -51.58 -78.10
C ARG A 511 -47.76 -50.41 -77.16
N GLU A 512 -48.96 -49.94 -76.84
CA GLU A 512 -49.27 -48.85 -75.91
C GLU A 512 -49.36 -49.41 -74.50
N GLN A 513 -49.85 -50.64 -74.31
CA GLN A 513 -49.65 -51.36 -73.06
C GLN A 513 -48.17 -51.71 -72.84
N ILE A 514 -47.45 -52.16 -73.87
CA ILE A 514 -46.00 -52.41 -73.79
C ILE A 514 -45.24 -51.09 -73.60
N GLN A 515 -45.53 -50.00 -74.30
CA GLN A 515 -44.87 -48.70 -74.12
C GLN A 515 -45.32 -47.97 -72.85
N MET A 516 -46.53 -48.20 -72.34
CA MET A 516 -46.87 -47.78 -70.97
C MET A 516 -46.17 -48.65 -69.94
N LYS A 517 -45.88 -49.93 -70.20
CA LYS A 517 -45.18 -50.80 -69.25
C LYS A 517 -43.67 -50.65 -69.30
N GLU A 518 -43.07 -50.49 -70.47
CA GLU A 518 -41.70 -50.04 -70.70
C GLU A 518 -41.54 -48.61 -70.19
N GLY A 519 -42.47 -47.70 -70.50
CA GLY A 519 -42.50 -46.35 -69.95
C GLY A 519 -42.65 -46.30 -68.43
N GLN A 520 -43.49 -47.16 -67.83
CA GLN A 520 -43.57 -47.33 -66.37
C GLN A 520 -42.29 -47.97 -65.81
N VAL A 521 -41.67 -48.93 -66.49
CA VAL A 521 -40.40 -49.55 -66.09
C VAL A 521 -39.23 -48.56 -66.21
N ASP A 522 -39.23 -47.68 -67.20
CA ASP A 522 -38.21 -46.66 -67.39
C ASP A 522 -38.44 -45.46 -66.47
N LEU A 523 -39.69 -45.09 -66.17
CA LEU A 523 -40.04 -44.23 -65.03
C LEU A 523 -39.51 -44.84 -63.73
N LEU A 524 -39.82 -46.11 -63.43
CA LEU A 524 -39.34 -46.80 -62.23
C LEU A 524 -37.82 -46.98 -62.18
N LYS A 525 -37.12 -47.13 -63.32
CA LYS A 525 -35.65 -47.08 -63.38
C LYS A 525 -35.10 -45.68 -63.12
N VAL A 526 -35.74 -44.65 -63.64
CA VAL A 526 -35.38 -43.25 -63.38
C VAL A 526 -35.70 -42.86 -61.94
N GLU A 527 -36.74 -43.44 -61.34
CA GLU A 527 -37.17 -43.23 -59.96
C GLU A 527 -36.23 -43.96 -58.99
N ASN A 528 -35.97 -45.26 -59.18
CA ASN A 528 -34.89 -45.98 -58.49
C ASN A 528 -33.51 -45.32 -58.71
N GLY A 529 -33.26 -44.76 -59.89
CA GLY A 529 -32.03 -44.04 -60.22
C GLY A 529 -31.87 -42.80 -59.34
N LYS A 530 -32.89 -41.94 -59.31
CA LYS A 530 -32.95 -40.76 -58.43
C LYS A 530 -32.89 -41.14 -56.95
N GLU A 531 -33.62 -42.18 -56.54
CA GLU A 531 -33.63 -42.66 -55.15
C GLU A 531 -32.24 -43.20 -54.75
N SER A 532 -31.55 -43.90 -55.65
CA SER A 532 -30.17 -44.30 -55.48
C SER A 532 -29.19 -43.11 -55.46
N GLU A 533 -29.41 -42.07 -56.27
CA GLU A 533 -28.59 -40.83 -56.25
C GLU A 533 -28.81 -40.03 -54.96
N VAL A 534 -30.04 -39.96 -54.46
CA VAL A 534 -30.41 -39.36 -53.16
C VAL A 534 -29.76 -40.13 -52.03
N LEU A 535 -29.92 -41.46 -51.96
CA LEU A 535 -29.27 -42.30 -50.95
C LEU A 535 -27.74 -42.21 -51.01
N GLN A 536 -27.15 -42.13 -52.20
CA GLN A 536 -25.69 -41.98 -52.35
C GLN A 536 -25.21 -40.58 -51.94
N SER A 537 -26.04 -39.55 -52.12
CA SER A 537 -25.80 -38.19 -51.62
C SER A 537 -25.93 -38.11 -50.09
N GLU A 538 -26.94 -38.77 -49.51
CA GLU A 538 -27.16 -38.88 -48.07
C GLU A 538 -25.98 -39.61 -47.39
N ILE A 539 -25.57 -40.77 -47.92
CA ILE A 539 -24.40 -41.52 -47.45
C ILE A 539 -23.11 -40.69 -47.54
N LYS A 540 -22.98 -39.81 -48.54
CA LYS A 540 -21.84 -38.88 -48.63
C LYS A 540 -21.94 -37.77 -47.58
N PHE A 541 -23.10 -37.13 -47.44
CA PHE A 541 -23.33 -36.08 -46.44
C PHE A 541 -23.05 -36.57 -45.02
N LEU A 542 -23.58 -37.75 -44.66
CA LEU A 542 -23.32 -38.41 -43.37
C LEU A 542 -21.83 -38.74 -43.19
N ARG A 543 -21.12 -39.17 -44.24
CA ARG A 543 -19.66 -39.41 -44.19
C ARG A 543 -18.87 -38.12 -43.96
N ASP A 544 -19.20 -37.07 -44.70
CA ASP A 544 -18.54 -35.76 -44.61
C ASP A 544 -18.79 -35.15 -43.20
N GLN A 545 -19.99 -35.35 -42.63
CA GLN A 545 -20.36 -34.96 -41.28
C GLN A 545 -19.61 -35.77 -40.20
N VAL A 546 -19.52 -37.10 -40.34
CA VAL A 546 -18.74 -37.97 -39.44
C VAL A 546 -17.23 -37.65 -39.51
N GLN A 547 -16.71 -37.28 -40.67
CA GLN A 547 -15.32 -36.82 -40.78
C GLN A 547 -15.13 -35.49 -40.02
N SER A 548 -16.02 -34.51 -40.23
CA SER A 548 -15.99 -33.24 -39.49
C SER A 548 -16.04 -33.42 -37.97
N LEU A 549 -16.90 -34.32 -37.49
CA LEU A 549 -17.00 -34.67 -36.06
C LEU A 549 -15.71 -35.32 -35.53
N ASN A 550 -15.06 -36.21 -36.30
CA ASN A 550 -13.77 -36.80 -35.91
C ASN A 550 -12.63 -35.77 -35.89
N GLU A 551 -12.61 -34.83 -36.84
CA GLU A 551 -11.65 -33.72 -36.88
C GLU A 551 -11.82 -32.80 -35.64
N SER A 552 -13.06 -32.47 -35.31
CA SER A 552 -13.44 -31.69 -34.11
C SER A 552 -13.07 -32.41 -32.81
N LEU A 553 -13.39 -33.71 -32.70
CA LEU A 553 -13.03 -34.54 -31.55
C LEU A 553 -11.50 -34.63 -31.38
N ARG A 554 -10.76 -34.79 -32.47
CA ARG A 554 -9.29 -34.81 -32.45
C ARG A 554 -8.71 -33.50 -31.93
N THR A 555 -9.14 -32.34 -32.44
CA THR A 555 -8.67 -31.04 -31.92
C THR A 555 -9.09 -30.80 -30.47
N THR A 556 -10.24 -31.33 -30.04
CA THR A 556 -10.68 -31.28 -28.63
C THR A 556 -9.77 -32.10 -27.73
N VAL A 557 -9.39 -33.32 -28.14
CA VAL A 557 -8.43 -34.17 -27.41
C VAL A 557 -7.04 -33.52 -27.34
N GLU A 558 -6.56 -32.94 -28.45
CA GLU A 558 -5.29 -32.19 -28.50
C GLU A 558 -5.32 -30.98 -27.52
N GLN A 559 -6.44 -30.26 -27.43
CA GLN A 559 -6.63 -29.17 -26.45
C GLN A 559 -6.69 -29.64 -24.99
N VAL A 560 -7.34 -30.77 -24.71
CA VAL A 560 -7.38 -31.36 -23.36
C VAL A 560 -5.98 -31.78 -22.92
N GLN A 561 -5.24 -32.48 -23.79
CA GLN A 561 -3.86 -32.89 -23.53
C GLN A 561 -2.94 -31.68 -23.27
N ALA A 562 -3.11 -30.60 -24.02
CA ALA A 562 -2.36 -29.36 -23.81
C ALA A 562 -2.68 -28.69 -22.45
N LYS A 563 -3.96 -28.69 -22.04
CA LYS A 563 -4.39 -28.17 -20.73
C LYS A 563 -3.88 -29.03 -19.56
N GLU A 564 -3.86 -30.36 -19.72
CA GLU A 564 -3.37 -31.29 -18.69
C GLU A 564 -1.84 -31.17 -18.48
N ASN A 565 -1.09 -31.00 -19.58
CA ASN A 565 0.35 -30.69 -19.52
C ASN A 565 0.63 -29.33 -18.85
N LEU A 566 -0.22 -28.32 -19.11
CA LEU A 566 -0.10 -27.00 -18.46
C LEU A 566 -0.46 -27.07 -16.96
N LEU A 567 -1.45 -27.89 -16.59
CA LEU A 567 -1.84 -28.10 -15.20
C LEU A 567 -0.72 -28.77 -14.40
N THR A 568 -0.13 -29.86 -14.91
CA THR A 568 1.00 -30.54 -14.24
C THR A 568 2.22 -29.62 -14.12
N GLN A 569 2.52 -28.80 -15.13
CA GLN A 569 3.55 -27.75 -15.01
C GLN A 569 3.24 -26.76 -13.88
N LYS A 570 1.98 -26.32 -13.75
CA LYS A 570 1.56 -25.40 -12.68
C LYS A 570 1.57 -26.05 -11.29
N GLU A 571 1.25 -27.33 -11.17
CA GLU A 571 1.38 -28.07 -9.91
C GLU A 571 2.84 -28.17 -9.45
N ILE A 572 3.78 -28.38 -10.37
CA ILE A 572 5.23 -28.38 -10.09
C ILE A 572 5.68 -27.01 -9.61
N GLU A 573 5.30 -25.93 -10.30
CA GLU A 573 5.61 -24.54 -9.90
C GLU A 573 5.05 -24.21 -8.50
N ILE A 574 3.78 -24.57 -8.24
CA ILE A 574 3.13 -24.37 -6.93
C ILE A 574 3.84 -25.17 -5.83
N SER A 575 4.35 -26.37 -6.12
CA SER A 575 5.12 -27.16 -5.15
C SER A 575 6.48 -26.53 -4.86
N GLN A 576 7.19 -26.04 -5.87
CA GLN A 576 8.48 -25.37 -5.70
C GLN A 576 8.33 -24.08 -4.87
N GLU A 577 7.29 -23.30 -5.13
CA GLU A 577 7.08 -22.05 -4.41
C GLU A 577 6.59 -22.28 -2.98
N ARG A 578 5.82 -23.35 -2.72
CA ARG A 578 5.50 -23.81 -1.35
C ARG A 578 6.77 -24.15 -0.57
N ASP A 579 7.72 -24.86 -1.18
CA ASP A 579 9.01 -25.17 -0.56
C ASP A 579 9.86 -23.92 -0.30
N ASN A 580 9.79 -22.91 -1.18
CA ASN A 580 10.48 -21.63 -0.99
C ASN A 580 9.90 -20.84 0.19
N ILE A 581 8.57 -20.69 0.24
CA ILE A 581 7.85 -20.04 1.35
C ILE A 581 8.14 -20.76 2.68
N GLN A 582 8.21 -22.09 2.69
CA GLN A 582 8.52 -22.85 3.89
C GLN A 582 9.98 -22.66 4.37
N LYS A 583 10.96 -22.55 3.45
CA LYS A 583 12.36 -22.20 3.81
C LYS A 583 12.47 -20.78 4.35
N LEU A 584 11.76 -19.83 3.74
CA LEU A 584 11.73 -18.43 4.20
C LEU A 584 11.17 -18.35 5.62
N LYS A 585 10.01 -18.99 5.86
CA LYS A 585 9.39 -19.09 7.18
C LYS A 585 10.33 -19.65 8.24
N MET A 586 10.97 -20.81 7.98
CA MET A 586 11.95 -21.40 8.91
C MET A 586 13.22 -20.57 9.12
N THR A 587 13.43 -19.51 8.33
CA THR A 587 14.54 -18.57 8.49
C THR A 587 14.12 -17.40 9.36
N SER A 588 12.98 -16.76 9.06
CA SER A 588 12.42 -15.70 9.91
C SER A 588 12.02 -16.19 11.31
N GLU A 589 11.55 -17.45 11.47
CA GLU A 589 11.32 -18.05 12.79
C GLU A 589 12.61 -18.22 13.61
N ARG A 590 13.78 -18.39 12.95
CA ARG A 590 15.09 -18.45 13.62
C ARG A 590 15.56 -17.05 14.01
N GLU A 591 15.48 -16.10 13.09
CA GLU A 591 15.86 -14.70 13.31
C GLU A 591 15.05 -14.06 14.45
N LEU A 592 13.74 -14.34 14.51
CA LEU A 592 12.87 -13.88 15.61
C LEU A 592 13.24 -14.52 16.97
N GLN A 593 13.66 -15.79 16.99
CA GLN A 593 14.11 -16.45 18.22
C GLN A 593 15.48 -15.90 18.68
N GLU A 594 16.41 -15.67 17.75
CA GLU A 594 17.73 -15.10 18.02
C GLU A 594 17.64 -13.66 18.56
N LEU A 595 16.79 -12.82 17.93
CA LEU A 595 16.46 -11.48 18.45
C LEU A 595 15.82 -11.52 19.83
N LYS A 596 14.92 -12.48 20.09
CA LYS A 596 14.25 -12.64 21.39
C LYS A 596 15.21 -13.04 22.50
N ASP A 597 16.14 -13.96 22.22
CA ASP A 597 17.17 -14.36 23.17
C ASP A 597 18.16 -13.21 23.43
N GLN A 598 18.45 -12.38 22.41
CA GLN A 598 19.27 -11.18 22.59
C GLN A 598 18.55 -10.05 23.36
N ILE A 599 17.25 -9.85 23.17
CA ILE A 599 16.45 -8.94 24.01
C ILE A 599 16.53 -9.38 25.48
N LYS A 600 16.32 -10.67 25.77
CA LYS A 600 16.41 -11.22 27.12
C LYS A 600 17.80 -11.05 27.75
N ALA A 601 18.87 -11.24 26.96
CA ALA A 601 20.24 -10.98 27.42
C ALA A 601 20.49 -9.49 27.75
N ASN A 602 19.86 -8.57 26.99
CA ASN A 602 19.94 -7.14 27.25
C ASN A 602 19.09 -6.72 28.48
N GLU A 603 17.94 -7.35 28.72
CA GLU A 603 17.15 -7.17 29.95
C GLU A 603 17.94 -7.60 31.20
N GLU A 604 18.65 -8.74 31.13
CA GLU A 604 19.51 -9.21 32.22
C GLU A 604 20.73 -8.28 32.47
N GLN A 605 21.26 -7.63 31.42
CA GLN A 605 22.27 -6.58 31.54
C GLN A 605 21.71 -5.27 32.12
N LEU A 606 20.49 -4.87 31.75
CA LEU A 606 19.85 -3.67 32.27
C LEU A 606 19.60 -3.81 33.78
N VAL A 607 19.09 -4.96 34.23
CA VAL A 607 18.86 -5.26 35.64
C VAL A 607 20.17 -5.30 36.43
N THR A 608 21.27 -5.78 35.87
CA THR A 608 22.57 -5.74 36.58
C THR A 608 23.10 -4.31 36.71
N LEU A 609 23.02 -3.49 35.66
CA LEU A 609 23.38 -2.07 35.71
C LEU A 609 22.49 -1.26 36.68
N GLU A 610 21.19 -1.55 36.76
CA GLU A 610 20.28 -0.91 37.71
C GLU A 610 20.65 -1.25 39.17
N ASN A 611 21.01 -2.51 39.44
CA ASN A 611 21.50 -2.92 40.76
C ASN A 611 22.86 -2.27 41.11
N GLU A 612 23.80 -2.17 40.16
CA GLU A 612 25.08 -1.49 40.36
C GLU A 612 24.90 0.01 40.63
N GLY A 613 24.04 0.68 39.87
CA GLY A 613 23.69 2.10 40.08
C GLY A 613 22.99 2.34 41.43
N SER A 614 22.13 1.41 41.86
CA SER A 614 21.50 1.43 43.19
C SER A 614 22.52 1.32 44.32
N ILE A 615 23.45 0.35 44.23
CA ILE A 615 24.57 0.19 45.18
C ILE A 615 25.45 1.45 45.22
N GLN A 616 25.73 2.06 44.07
CA GLN A 616 26.54 3.28 43.99
C GLN A 616 25.81 4.49 44.60
N SER A 617 24.49 4.61 44.40
CA SER A 617 23.64 5.59 45.08
C SER A 617 23.70 5.44 46.61
N ASP A 618 23.54 4.21 47.11
CA ASP A 618 23.56 3.94 48.56
C ASP A 618 24.91 4.26 49.20
N MET A 619 26.02 3.96 48.51
CA MET A 619 27.36 4.38 48.95
C MET A 619 27.49 5.91 49.03
N LEU A 620 27.08 6.64 47.99
CA LEU A 620 27.15 8.10 47.95
C LEU A 620 26.25 8.75 49.03
N GLN A 621 25.06 8.20 49.28
CA GLN A 621 24.18 8.66 50.37
C GLN A 621 24.82 8.45 51.74
N GLN A 622 25.54 7.34 51.95
CA GLN A 622 26.25 7.06 53.19
C GLN A 622 27.48 7.97 53.35
N GLU A 623 28.27 8.24 52.30
CA GLU A 623 29.35 9.24 52.33
C GLU A 623 28.83 10.64 52.69
N ILE A 624 27.77 11.10 52.04
CA ILE A 624 27.13 12.41 52.31
C ILE A 624 26.70 12.51 53.78
N LYS A 625 26.15 11.42 54.34
CA LYS A 625 25.73 11.32 55.75
C LYS A 625 26.92 11.35 56.71
N ASP A 626 28.03 10.70 56.38
CA ASP A 626 29.24 10.70 57.20
C ASP A 626 29.96 12.06 57.15
N PHE A 627 30.04 12.71 55.98
CA PHE A 627 30.51 14.10 55.88
C PHE A 627 29.62 15.08 56.66
N LYS A 628 28.29 14.91 56.62
CA LYS A 628 27.35 15.72 57.41
C LYS A 628 27.57 15.54 58.92
N THR A 629 27.86 14.32 59.37
CA THR A 629 28.21 14.03 60.77
C THR A 629 29.55 14.68 61.16
N GLN A 630 30.57 14.59 60.30
CA GLN A 630 31.85 15.29 60.52
C GLN A 630 31.69 16.81 60.61
N LEU A 631 30.92 17.42 59.70
CA LEU A 631 30.61 18.85 59.72
C LEU A 631 29.88 19.27 61.00
N THR A 632 28.98 18.43 61.51
CA THR A 632 28.27 18.69 62.79
C THR A 632 29.27 18.68 63.95
N ASN A 633 30.07 17.63 64.08
CA ASN A 633 31.10 17.51 65.11
C ASN A 633 32.12 18.66 65.08
N MET A 634 32.49 19.15 63.89
CA MET A 634 33.37 20.32 63.74
C MET A 634 32.68 21.63 64.14
N GLY A 635 31.39 21.80 63.84
CA GLY A 635 30.57 22.93 64.29
C GLY A 635 30.44 22.99 65.81
N ASP A 636 30.19 21.85 66.45
CA ASP A 636 30.14 21.72 67.91
C ASP A 636 31.50 22.05 68.54
N SER A 637 32.59 21.52 67.97
CA SER A 637 33.97 21.79 68.42
C SER A 637 34.36 23.27 68.26
N LEU A 638 33.92 23.93 67.17
CA LEU A 638 34.14 25.35 66.94
C LEU A 638 33.34 26.20 67.93
N THR A 639 32.11 25.79 68.26
CA THR A 639 31.26 26.45 69.25
C THR A 639 31.90 26.36 70.65
N GLU A 640 32.38 25.18 71.06
CA GLU A 640 33.08 25.01 72.33
C GLU A 640 34.39 25.82 72.39
N ALA A 641 35.11 25.95 71.27
CA ALA A 641 36.28 26.81 71.15
C ALA A 641 35.92 28.30 71.26
N GLN A 642 34.81 28.74 70.64
CA GLN A 642 34.30 30.11 70.74
C GLN A 642 33.87 30.45 72.17
N GLU A 643 33.20 29.54 72.88
CA GLU A 643 32.85 29.72 74.29
C GLU A 643 34.10 29.83 75.20
N LYS A 644 35.14 29.03 74.94
CA LYS A 644 36.42 29.11 75.65
C LYS A 644 37.13 30.45 75.42
N VAL A 645 37.16 30.94 74.18
CA VAL A 645 37.73 32.26 73.84
C VAL A 645 36.91 33.38 74.49
N GLN A 646 35.58 33.33 74.43
CA GLN A 646 34.71 34.31 75.08
C GLN A 646 34.92 34.33 76.61
N THR A 647 35.08 33.15 77.23
CA THR A 647 35.38 33.02 78.67
C THR A 647 36.75 33.61 79.02
N GLN A 648 37.78 33.39 78.19
CA GLN A 648 39.08 34.06 78.37
C GLN A 648 38.99 35.58 78.21
N LEU A 649 38.18 36.09 77.27
CA LEU A 649 37.99 37.52 77.03
C LEU A 649 37.27 38.20 78.22
N VAL A 650 36.31 37.50 78.85
CA VAL A 650 35.67 37.92 80.12
C VAL A 650 36.67 37.89 81.30
N MET A 651 37.58 36.91 81.36
CA MET A 651 38.63 36.89 82.38
C MET A 651 39.66 38.02 82.19
N LEU A 652 40.07 38.29 80.94
CA LEU A 652 41.02 39.37 80.62
C LEU A 652 40.44 40.75 80.92
N THR A 653 39.20 41.03 80.50
CA THR A 653 38.54 42.31 80.82
C THR A 653 38.33 42.49 82.33
N LYS A 654 38.06 41.41 83.09
CA LYS A 654 38.05 41.45 84.56
C LYS A 654 39.43 41.71 85.16
N GLN A 655 40.49 41.14 84.58
CA GLN A 655 41.88 41.37 85.01
C GLN A 655 42.36 42.80 84.66
N GLU A 656 41.93 43.37 83.54
CA GLU A 656 42.15 44.77 83.20
C GLU A 656 41.42 45.72 84.17
N GLN A 657 40.18 45.40 84.55
CA GLN A 657 39.46 46.14 85.59
C GLN A 657 40.18 46.06 86.95
N GLU A 658 40.56 44.86 87.41
CA GLU A 658 41.31 44.69 88.67
C GLU A 658 42.67 45.42 88.65
N SER A 659 43.32 45.51 87.48
CA SER A 659 44.55 46.29 87.28
C SER A 659 44.28 47.80 87.29
N ALA A 660 43.16 48.26 86.73
CA ALA A 660 42.71 49.65 86.81
C ALA A 660 42.37 50.05 88.26
N ASP A 661 41.63 49.21 88.98
CA ASP A 661 41.26 49.40 90.39
C ASP A 661 42.52 49.45 91.28
N GLN A 662 43.50 48.57 91.06
CA GLN A 662 44.80 48.63 91.74
C GLN A 662 45.58 49.91 91.42
N LYS A 663 45.53 50.38 90.17
CA LYS A 663 46.20 51.61 89.73
C LYS A 663 45.54 52.85 90.33
N GLU A 664 44.22 52.87 90.48
CA GLU A 664 43.50 53.92 91.22
C GLU A 664 43.83 53.86 92.72
N LEU A 665 43.85 52.68 93.34
CA LEU A 665 44.24 52.52 94.74
C LEU A 665 45.67 53.04 95.00
N LEU A 666 46.62 52.77 94.10
CA LEU A 666 47.98 53.31 94.17
C LEU A 666 47.99 54.84 93.96
N GLN A 667 47.16 55.39 93.07
CA GLN A 667 46.99 56.83 92.88
C GLN A 667 46.43 57.51 94.15
N GLN A 668 45.46 56.88 94.82
CA GLN A 668 44.90 57.34 96.10
C GLN A 668 45.94 57.26 97.23
N GLN A 669 46.74 56.20 97.30
CA GLN A 669 47.84 56.06 98.27
C GLN A 669 48.97 57.09 98.03
N LEU A 670 49.33 57.37 96.78
CA LEU A 670 50.23 58.47 96.42
C LEU A 670 49.68 59.83 96.89
N SER A 671 48.40 60.09 96.63
CA SER A 671 47.72 61.34 97.04
C SER A 671 47.71 61.50 98.57
N ALA A 672 47.44 60.42 99.31
CA ALA A 672 47.50 60.42 100.77
C ALA A 672 48.94 60.62 101.29
N SER A 673 49.94 60.01 100.64
CA SER A 673 51.35 60.19 101.00
C SER A 673 51.84 61.62 100.75
N GLU A 674 51.42 62.26 99.64
CA GLU A 674 51.68 63.68 99.38
C GLU A 674 51.03 64.60 100.43
N GLU A 675 49.86 64.24 100.95
CA GLU A 675 49.16 64.95 102.03
C GLU A 675 49.84 64.75 103.41
N GLU A 676 50.35 63.56 103.71
CA GLU A 676 51.19 63.33 104.92
C GLU A 676 52.53 64.06 104.83
N VAL A 677 53.17 64.08 103.66
CA VAL A 677 54.38 64.87 103.40
C VAL A 677 54.08 66.38 103.53
N ARG A 678 52.90 66.85 103.11
CA ARG A 678 52.42 68.23 103.32
C ARG A 678 52.29 68.55 104.81
N LYS A 679 51.64 67.67 105.60
CA LYS A 679 51.53 67.82 107.07
C LYS A 679 52.87 67.80 107.79
N MET A 680 53.78 66.89 107.46
CA MET A 680 55.13 66.89 108.03
C MET A 680 55.91 68.17 107.71
N LYS A 681 55.67 68.78 106.54
CA LYS A 681 56.23 70.09 106.19
C LYS A 681 55.67 71.21 107.07
N GLU A 682 54.39 71.15 107.43
CA GLU A 682 53.74 72.13 108.31
C GLU A 682 54.14 71.97 109.78
N GLU A 683 54.30 70.74 110.29
CA GLU A 683 54.78 70.49 111.67
C GLU A 683 56.24 70.90 111.89
N ILE A 684 57.10 70.77 110.87
CA ILE A 684 58.49 71.28 110.92
C ILE A 684 58.54 72.82 110.97
N GLN A 685 57.45 73.51 110.63
CA GLN A 685 57.38 74.97 110.51
C GLN A 685 56.79 75.69 111.76
N GLN A 686 56.60 75.02 112.91
CA GLN A 686 56.25 75.69 114.17
C GLN A 686 57.49 75.99 115.06
N PRO A 687 57.83 77.28 115.31
CA PRO A 687 58.94 77.64 116.21
C PRO A 687 58.57 77.48 117.69
N ARG A 688 59.48 76.90 118.49
CA ARG A 688 59.41 76.99 119.96
C ARG A 688 59.76 78.40 120.45
N ASN A 689 58.76 79.14 120.90
CA ASN A 689 58.83 80.15 121.96
C ASN A 689 57.56 79.96 122.83
N ARG A 690 57.55 80.16 124.16
CA ARG A 690 57.74 81.43 124.90
C ARG A 690 56.72 82.50 124.53
#